data_AF-A0A8T0QPW9-F1
#
_entry.id   AF-A0A8T0QPW9-F1
#
_cell.length_a   1.000
_cell.length_b   1.000
_cell.length_c   1.000
_cell.angle_alpha   90.00
_cell.angle_beta   90.00
_cell.angle_gamma   90.00
#
_symmetry.space_group_name_H-M   'P 1'
#
loop_
_entity.id
_entity.type
_entity.pdbx_description
1 polymer ?
#
loop_
_entity_poly.entity_id
_entity_poly.type
_entity_poly.pdbx_seq_one_letter_code
_entity_poly.pdbx_strand_id
1 'polypeptide(L)'
;MANKIAVASVIAAVGIVAVIGTIAAVTASKKGGDKDGGGMSAGVKLSTVCASTLYPEKCEQSLKPVVNDTSNPEDVLRAALNVALDEVAAAFERSEHIGKGAKDNITRNAMDVCKKLLDDATEDLRDMARLKPVEVLDHVKDLRVWLSGVMTYVYTCADGFEMPELKEAMDKVLQNSTELSSNALAIITRLGELLPEEAKKVNATAAAAAGHGRRLLGWRMREAEEKTSGRGVPAADGKLNEIADVTDASRQLLADTLDEISALSDDASRRQLGLMFAKLYSRGAKGDLLWRRRHLLTMSLSVMTDEGEEQRIHMNHHLDAIANMSTETNRQLLAEELPDDLDGRRQLLSRRLVGISEVAGEAKRQLEAMDQPADDHHRVLMTTNLVGTFDEIEDGRSGLKSSDLPKSAPANQRRRLMQLPGGRKQPSRNRLLTTDVIGTPDEIEDGARSRSGWKEQSGDDAPKWVPGDLRRLLLQIQKPNAVVAQDGSGGFKTITAAINAVPKTYQGRYVIYVKAGTYKEYVTIPKNMANIFMYGDGPTKTVVTGDKSNTGGFATIATRTFSAEGNGFICKNMGFVNTAGPDGHQAVALHVQGDMSVFFNCRFEGYQDTLYVHANRQFFRNCEVLGTIDFIFGNSAALFQNCLMTVRKPGISQSNMVTAQGRTDPNMPTGIVLQSCRIVPEQALFPDRLKVASYLGRPWKEYARTVIMESTIGDLIKPEGWSEWMGDIGLKTLYYAEYGNTGPGAGTSKRVNWPGYRGVIGQAEATQFTAGVFIDAMTWLKATGTPNVMGFTK
;
A
#
# COMPACT_ATOMS: atom_id res chain seq x y z
N MET A 1 -39.49 37.95 -17.75
CA MET A 1 -39.61 36.97 -18.87
C MET A 1 -38.65 37.33 -20.02
N ALA A 2 -37.34 37.41 -19.76
CA ALA A 2 -36.32 37.67 -20.78
C ALA A 2 -35.10 36.73 -20.69
N ASN A 3 -35.19 35.66 -19.89
CA ASN A 3 -34.10 34.68 -19.69
C ASN A 3 -34.38 33.29 -20.30
N LYS A 4 -35.47 33.10 -21.04
CA LYS A 4 -35.81 31.80 -21.66
C LYS A 4 -35.35 31.65 -23.11
N ILE A 5 -34.86 32.71 -23.75
CA ILE A 5 -34.57 32.70 -25.20
C ILE A 5 -33.09 32.43 -25.50
N ALA A 6 -32.16 32.62 -24.54
CA ALA A 6 -30.74 32.32 -24.76
C ALA A 6 -30.37 30.83 -24.53
N VAL A 7 -31.22 30.06 -23.84
CA VAL A 7 -30.97 28.63 -23.51
C VAL A 7 -31.54 27.69 -24.59
N ALA A 8 -32.58 28.13 -25.32
CA ALA A 8 -33.17 27.34 -26.40
C ALA A 8 -32.20 27.13 -27.59
N SER A 9 -31.22 28.02 -27.78
CA SER A 9 -30.21 27.92 -28.85
C SER A 9 -29.20 26.80 -28.64
N VAL A 10 -29.02 26.32 -27.40
CA VAL A 10 -28.09 25.21 -27.09
C VAL A 10 -28.78 23.85 -27.27
N ILE A 11 -30.08 23.78 -27.04
CA ILE A 11 -30.87 22.54 -27.17
C ILE A 11 -31.19 22.22 -28.64
N ALA A 12 -31.34 23.24 -29.50
CA ALA A 12 -31.68 23.04 -30.90
C ALA A 12 -30.55 22.48 -31.78
N ALA A 13 -29.29 22.46 -31.32
CA ALA A 13 -28.15 21.91 -32.05
C ALA A 13 -27.84 20.43 -31.72
N VAL A 14 -28.54 19.83 -30.75
CA VAL A 14 -28.35 18.41 -30.33
C VAL A 14 -29.38 17.48 -30.99
N GLY A 15 -30.27 18.03 -31.83
CA GLY A 15 -31.23 17.26 -32.60
C GLY A 15 -30.65 16.71 -33.91
N ILE A 16 -30.44 15.40 -33.95
CA ILE A 16 -30.12 14.57 -35.13
C ILE A 16 -28.65 14.63 -35.56
N VAL A 17 -27.80 13.80 -34.93
CA VAL A 17 -26.66 13.18 -35.64
C VAL A 17 -26.80 11.67 -35.49
N ALA A 18 -26.98 11.02 -36.63
CA ALA A 18 -27.11 9.59 -36.75
C ALA A 18 -25.88 8.85 -36.21
N VAL A 19 -26.15 7.75 -35.50
CA VAL A 19 -25.20 6.72 -35.10
C VAL A 19 -24.72 6.00 -36.36
N ILE A 20 -23.57 6.37 -36.94
CA ILE A 20 -22.79 5.53 -37.88
C ILE A 20 -21.29 5.82 -37.70
N GLY A 21 -20.51 4.74 -37.69
CA GLY A 21 -19.14 4.68 -37.19
C GLY A 21 -18.08 5.49 -37.93
N THR A 22 -17.10 5.93 -37.14
CA THR A 22 -15.78 6.32 -37.62
C THR A 22 -14.87 5.09 -37.57
N ILE A 23 -14.73 4.42 -38.71
CA ILE A 23 -13.75 3.34 -38.93
C ILE A 23 -12.42 4.01 -39.28
N ALA A 24 -11.43 3.92 -38.39
CA ALA A 24 -10.04 4.04 -38.79
C ALA A 24 -9.59 2.67 -39.32
N ALA A 25 -9.41 2.56 -40.64
CA ALA A 25 -8.93 1.34 -41.28
C ALA A 25 -7.47 1.08 -40.88
N VAL A 26 -7.24 0.14 -39.96
CA VAL A 26 -5.91 -0.43 -39.72
C VAL A 26 -5.71 -1.56 -40.72
N THR A 27 -4.81 -1.36 -41.67
CA THR A 27 -4.44 -2.34 -42.69
C THR A 27 -3.72 -3.52 -42.04
N ALA A 28 -4.37 -4.68 -42.02
CA ALA A 28 -3.75 -5.96 -41.68
C ALA A 28 -2.73 -6.34 -42.77
N SER A 29 -1.44 -6.26 -42.45
CA SER A 29 -0.37 -6.67 -43.35
C SER A 29 -0.27 -8.20 -43.38
N LYS A 30 -0.78 -8.82 -44.44
CA LYS A 30 -0.56 -10.24 -44.78
C LYS A 30 0.94 -10.46 -45.03
N LYS A 31 1.59 -11.32 -44.22
CA LYS A 31 2.80 -12.01 -44.65
C LYS A 31 2.67 -13.50 -44.35
N GLY A 32 2.87 -14.28 -45.40
CA GLY A 32 2.66 -15.72 -45.47
C GLY A 32 3.58 -16.51 -44.55
N GLY A 33 3.16 -17.74 -44.31
CA GLY A 33 3.63 -18.58 -43.22
C GLY A 33 5.08 -19.00 -43.31
N ASP A 34 5.61 -19.31 -42.13
CA ASP A 34 6.39 -20.53 -41.95
C ASP A 34 5.92 -21.20 -40.67
N LYS A 35 5.81 -22.53 -40.73
CA LYS A 35 5.37 -23.39 -39.63
C LYS A 35 6.55 -23.61 -38.69
N ASP A 36 6.36 -23.38 -37.39
CA ASP A 36 6.85 -24.32 -36.38
C ASP A 36 6.15 -24.15 -35.02
N GLY A 37 5.54 -25.26 -34.59
CA GLY A 37 5.41 -25.78 -33.23
C GLY A 37 4.95 -24.90 -32.06
N GLY A 38 3.69 -25.08 -31.65
CA GLY A 38 3.32 -25.19 -30.23
C GLY A 38 2.52 -24.05 -29.61
N GLY A 39 1.21 -23.99 -29.89
CA GLY A 39 0.28 -23.18 -29.12
C GLY A 39 -1.17 -23.56 -29.42
N MET A 40 -1.83 -24.22 -28.46
CA MET A 40 -3.27 -24.52 -28.54
C MET A 40 -4.07 -23.21 -28.43
N SER A 41 -4.57 -22.68 -29.54
CA SER A 41 -5.57 -21.61 -29.57
C SER A 41 -6.85 -22.14 -30.20
N ALA A 42 -7.84 -22.47 -29.37
CA ALA A 42 -9.21 -22.61 -29.83
C ALA A 42 -9.80 -21.19 -29.92
N GLY A 43 -10.17 -20.75 -31.12
CA GLY A 43 -10.81 -19.45 -31.33
C GLY A 43 -12.05 -19.27 -30.44
N VAL A 44 -12.28 -18.06 -29.94
CA VAL A 44 -13.40 -17.77 -29.02
C VAL A 44 -14.56 -17.16 -29.81
N LYS A 45 -15.75 -17.75 -29.69
CA LYS A 45 -16.97 -17.18 -30.27
C LYS A 45 -17.27 -15.82 -29.64
N LEU A 46 -17.50 -14.80 -30.48
CA LEU A 46 -17.69 -13.43 -30.02
C LEU A 46 -18.94 -13.29 -29.12
N SER A 47 -20.01 -14.00 -29.45
CA SER A 47 -21.24 -14.01 -28.63
C SER A 47 -21.01 -14.52 -27.21
N THR A 48 -20.12 -15.49 -27.02
CA THR A 48 -19.75 -15.98 -25.69
C THR A 48 -18.98 -14.93 -24.88
N VAL A 49 -18.10 -14.18 -25.54
CA VAL A 49 -17.36 -13.07 -24.93
C VAL A 49 -18.30 -11.95 -24.54
N CYS A 50 -19.17 -11.51 -25.46
CA CYS A 50 -20.07 -10.38 -25.23
C CYS A 50 -21.21 -10.68 -24.25
N ALA A 51 -21.69 -11.92 -24.16
CA ALA A 51 -22.72 -12.32 -23.19
C ALA A 51 -22.33 -12.09 -21.72
N SER A 52 -21.04 -11.89 -21.44
CA SER A 52 -20.51 -11.59 -20.12
C SER A 52 -20.58 -10.14 -19.69
N THR A 53 -20.78 -9.26 -20.66
CA THR A 53 -20.65 -7.82 -20.49
C THR A 53 -21.97 -7.22 -20.01
N LEU A 54 -21.93 -6.03 -19.42
CA LEU A 54 -23.16 -5.30 -19.09
C LEU A 54 -23.93 -4.86 -20.33
N TYR A 55 -23.25 -4.69 -21.47
CA TYR A 55 -23.82 -4.20 -22.73
C TYR A 55 -23.53 -5.17 -23.89
N PRO A 56 -24.12 -6.38 -23.87
CA PRO A 56 -23.80 -7.45 -24.83
C PRO A 56 -24.10 -7.07 -26.28
N GLU A 57 -25.21 -6.37 -26.53
CA GLU A 57 -25.58 -5.92 -27.88
C GLU A 57 -24.57 -4.92 -28.44
N LYS A 58 -24.17 -3.91 -27.65
CA LYS A 58 -23.16 -2.94 -28.07
C LYS A 58 -21.79 -3.59 -28.26
N CYS A 59 -21.42 -4.55 -27.39
CA CYS A 59 -20.20 -5.34 -27.53
C CYS A 59 -20.14 -6.04 -28.89
N GLU A 60 -21.21 -6.75 -29.27
CA GLU A 60 -21.25 -7.44 -30.56
C GLU A 60 -21.24 -6.47 -31.73
N GLN A 61 -22.03 -5.39 -31.66
CA GLN A 61 -22.11 -4.39 -32.72
C GLN A 61 -20.76 -3.71 -32.98
N SER A 62 -20.00 -3.41 -31.93
CA SER A 62 -18.71 -2.73 -32.05
C SER A 62 -17.56 -3.65 -32.46
N LEU A 63 -17.62 -4.95 -32.11
CA LEU A 63 -16.52 -5.89 -32.33
C LEU A 63 -16.66 -6.73 -33.63
N LYS A 64 -17.88 -7.06 -34.07
CA LYS A 64 -18.11 -7.83 -35.31
C LYS A 64 -17.39 -7.28 -36.55
N PRO A 65 -17.25 -5.96 -36.76
CA PRO A 65 -16.53 -5.43 -37.92
C PRO A 65 -15.01 -5.67 -37.88
N VAL A 66 -14.45 -5.99 -36.71
CA VAL A 66 -13.01 -5.97 -36.43
C VAL A 66 -12.46 -7.34 -36.06
N VAL A 67 -13.29 -8.24 -35.53
CA VAL A 67 -12.92 -9.60 -35.10
C VAL A 67 -13.90 -10.66 -35.60
N ASN A 68 -13.38 -11.84 -35.91
CA ASN A 68 -14.15 -13.01 -36.34
C ASN A 68 -14.26 -14.06 -35.21
N ASP A 69 -15.20 -15.01 -35.33
CA ASP A 69 -15.41 -16.11 -34.35
C ASP A 69 -14.22 -17.10 -34.21
N THR A 70 -13.15 -16.90 -34.98
CA THR A 70 -11.90 -17.67 -34.89
C THR A 70 -10.73 -16.84 -34.34
N SER A 71 -10.99 -15.61 -33.88
CA SER A 71 -9.94 -14.71 -33.40
C SER A 71 -9.36 -15.19 -32.07
N ASN A 72 -8.08 -14.90 -31.85
CA ASN A 72 -7.46 -15.20 -30.57
C ASN A 72 -8.04 -14.27 -29.48
N PRO A 73 -8.11 -14.73 -28.22
CA PRO A 73 -8.63 -13.91 -27.14
C PRO A 73 -7.90 -12.56 -26.95
N GLU A 74 -6.59 -12.53 -27.19
CA GLU A 74 -5.76 -11.31 -27.15
C GLU A 74 -6.15 -10.29 -28.23
N ASP A 75 -6.51 -10.76 -29.43
CA ASP A 75 -6.96 -9.91 -30.53
C ASP A 75 -8.32 -9.28 -30.23
N VAL A 76 -9.23 -10.05 -29.60
CA VAL A 76 -10.54 -9.56 -29.15
C VAL A 76 -10.38 -8.47 -28.09
N LEU A 77 -9.47 -8.65 -27.13
CA LEU A 77 -9.19 -7.63 -26.12
C LEU A 77 -8.58 -6.37 -26.72
N ARG A 78 -7.59 -6.51 -27.62
CA ARG A 78 -7.01 -5.36 -28.32
C ARG A 78 -8.06 -4.59 -29.12
N ALA A 79 -8.94 -5.30 -29.83
CA ALA A 79 -10.04 -4.68 -30.55
C ALA A 79 -10.98 -3.93 -29.60
N ALA A 80 -11.34 -4.50 -28.46
CA ALA A 80 -12.17 -3.84 -27.46
C ALA A 80 -11.52 -2.57 -26.88
N LEU A 81 -10.21 -2.61 -26.60
CA LEU A 81 -9.45 -1.43 -26.15
C LEU A 81 -9.40 -0.33 -27.21
N ASN A 82 -9.17 -0.70 -28.48
CA ASN A 82 -9.16 0.27 -29.59
C ASN A 82 -10.54 0.90 -29.84
N VAL A 83 -11.60 0.09 -29.78
CA VAL A 83 -12.99 0.58 -29.89
C VAL A 83 -13.31 1.57 -28.76
N ALA A 84 -12.90 1.27 -27.53
CA ALA A 84 -13.07 2.19 -26.41
C ALA A 84 -12.23 3.47 -26.60
N LEU A 85 -10.98 3.35 -27.07
CA LEU A 85 -10.10 4.48 -27.37
C LEU A 85 -10.70 5.43 -28.40
N ASP A 86 -11.16 4.88 -29.53
CA ASP A 86 -11.73 5.66 -30.62
C ASP A 86 -13.00 6.40 -30.15
N GLU A 87 -13.85 5.75 -29.36
CA GLU A 87 -15.06 6.38 -28.85
C GLU A 87 -14.78 7.44 -27.78
N VAL A 88 -13.83 7.22 -26.86
CA VAL A 88 -13.42 8.24 -25.88
C VAL A 88 -12.83 9.47 -26.59
N ALA A 89 -11.97 9.25 -27.57
CA ALA A 89 -11.39 10.33 -28.37
C ALA A 89 -12.46 11.09 -29.16
N ALA A 90 -13.44 10.40 -29.74
CA ALA A 90 -14.55 11.04 -30.45
C ALA A 90 -15.49 11.80 -29.49
N ALA A 91 -15.74 11.25 -28.30
CA ALA A 91 -16.57 11.92 -27.30
C ALA A 91 -15.93 13.19 -26.75
N PHE A 92 -14.60 13.22 -26.64
CA PHE A 92 -13.84 14.43 -26.31
C PHE A 92 -14.14 15.58 -27.29
N GLU A 93 -14.07 15.32 -28.60
CA GLU A 93 -14.37 16.32 -29.63
C GLU A 93 -15.84 16.77 -29.57
N ARG A 94 -16.78 15.83 -29.41
CA ARG A 94 -18.22 16.14 -29.29
C ARG A 94 -18.55 16.94 -28.03
N SER A 95 -17.76 16.78 -26.96
CA SER A 95 -17.95 17.48 -25.70
C SER A 95 -17.57 18.95 -25.78
N GLU A 96 -16.76 19.38 -26.76
CA GLU A 96 -16.13 20.71 -26.80
C GLU A 96 -17.13 21.88 -26.73
N HIS A 97 -18.37 21.68 -27.19
CA HIS A 97 -19.41 22.70 -27.21
C HIS A 97 -20.25 22.74 -25.92
N ILE A 98 -20.18 21.72 -25.07
CA ILE A 98 -20.91 21.68 -23.80
C ILE A 98 -20.34 22.75 -22.85
N GLY A 99 -21.21 23.57 -22.27
CA GLY A 99 -20.78 24.68 -21.40
C GLY A 99 -20.01 25.80 -22.12
N LYS A 100 -19.92 25.78 -23.46
CA LYS A 100 -19.29 26.86 -24.24
C LYS A 100 -20.09 28.15 -24.05
N GLY A 101 -19.45 29.15 -23.44
CA GLY A 101 -20.09 30.44 -23.10
C GLY A 101 -20.69 30.50 -21.68
N ALA A 102 -20.49 29.48 -20.85
CA ALA A 102 -20.82 29.55 -19.44
C ALA A 102 -20.10 30.72 -18.76
N LYS A 103 -20.85 31.50 -17.97
CA LYS A 103 -20.34 32.69 -17.27
C LYS A 103 -19.90 32.37 -15.85
N ASP A 104 -20.46 31.33 -15.24
CA ASP A 104 -20.11 30.90 -13.90
C ASP A 104 -18.74 30.21 -13.87
N ASN A 105 -18.07 30.31 -12.74
CA ASN A 105 -16.73 29.75 -12.59
C ASN A 105 -16.77 28.21 -12.52
N ILE A 106 -17.79 27.65 -11.86
CA ILE A 106 -17.99 26.21 -11.64
C ILE A 106 -18.01 25.47 -12.97
N THR A 107 -18.89 25.86 -13.89
CA THR A 107 -19.03 25.19 -15.19
C THR A 107 -17.75 25.29 -16.02
N ARG A 108 -17.05 26.44 -15.98
CA ARG A 108 -15.78 26.61 -16.71
C ARG A 108 -14.70 25.67 -16.18
N ASN A 109 -14.52 25.60 -14.86
CA ASN A 109 -13.53 24.70 -14.28
C ASN A 109 -13.92 23.23 -14.36
N ALA A 110 -15.22 22.89 -14.29
CA ALA A 110 -15.72 21.55 -14.57
C ALA A 110 -15.34 21.11 -15.98
N MET A 111 -15.48 22.00 -16.97
CA MET A 111 -15.10 21.73 -18.35
C MET A 111 -13.59 21.56 -18.53
N ASP A 112 -12.76 22.43 -17.92
CA ASP A 112 -11.30 22.31 -17.98
C ASP A 112 -10.81 21.00 -17.36
N VAL A 113 -11.40 20.61 -16.23
CA VAL A 113 -11.14 19.32 -15.59
C VAL A 113 -11.61 18.17 -16.48
N CYS A 114 -12.84 18.22 -17.00
CA CYS A 114 -13.37 17.17 -17.86
C CYS A 114 -12.43 16.92 -19.06
N LYS A 115 -11.98 18.00 -19.71
CA LYS A 115 -11.04 17.88 -20.83
C LYS A 115 -9.76 17.15 -20.43
N LYS A 116 -9.16 17.53 -19.29
CA LYS A 116 -7.97 16.85 -18.76
C LYS A 116 -8.25 15.37 -18.48
N LEU A 117 -9.39 15.04 -17.87
CA LEU A 117 -9.74 13.66 -17.54
C LEU A 117 -9.93 12.78 -18.78
N LEU A 118 -10.55 13.32 -19.83
CA LEU A 118 -10.71 12.61 -21.10
C LEU A 118 -9.38 12.47 -21.87
N ASP A 119 -8.48 13.44 -21.78
CA ASP A 119 -7.11 13.31 -22.28
C ASP A 119 -6.33 12.23 -21.52
N ASP A 120 -6.40 12.23 -20.18
CA ASP A 120 -5.81 11.20 -19.33
C ASP A 120 -6.37 9.81 -19.68
N ALA A 121 -7.68 9.68 -19.93
CA ALA A 121 -8.34 8.44 -20.34
C ALA A 121 -7.85 7.95 -21.71
N THR A 122 -7.71 8.87 -22.66
CA THR A 122 -7.22 8.58 -24.02
C THR A 122 -5.77 8.13 -24.00
N GLU A 123 -4.92 8.76 -23.18
CA GLU A 123 -3.52 8.35 -23.00
C GLU A 123 -3.43 6.92 -22.43
N ASP A 124 -4.19 6.61 -21.37
CA ASP A 124 -4.16 5.27 -20.75
C ASP A 124 -4.67 4.19 -21.73
N LEU A 125 -5.76 4.44 -22.44
CA LEU A 125 -6.28 3.51 -23.46
C LEU A 125 -5.26 3.28 -24.59
N ARG A 126 -4.59 4.34 -25.06
CA ARG A 126 -3.58 4.24 -26.11
C ARG A 126 -2.36 3.44 -25.65
N ASP A 127 -1.93 3.61 -24.41
CA ASP A 127 -0.81 2.86 -23.85
C ASP A 127 -1.17 1.37 -23.67
N MET A 128 -2.37 1.07 -23.17
CA MET A 128 -2.87 -0.30 -23.08
C MET A 128 -2.98 -0.98 -24.46
N ALA A 129 -3.47 -0.26 -25.48
CA ALA A 129 -3.61 -0.79 -26.84
C ALA A 129 -2.27 -1.09 -27.53
N ARG A 130 -1.16 -0.52 -27.06
CA ARG A 130 0.20 -0.73 -27.60
C ARG A 130 0.90 -1.98 -27.07
N LEU A 131 0.38 -2.60 -26.01
CA LEU A 131 0.98 -3.82 -25.45
C LEU A 131 1.04 -4.92 -26.50
N LYS A 132 2.11 -5.72 -26.48
CA LYS A 132 2.21 -6.88 -27.38
C LYS A 132 1.27 -7.99 -26.91
N PRO A 133 0.73 -8.82 -27.81
CA PRO A 133 -0.27 -9.84 -27.45
C PRO A 133 0.20 -10.73 -26.27
N VAL A 134 1.44 -11.22 -26.34
CA VAL A 134 2.08 -12.04 -25.29
C VAL A 134 2.18 -11.34 -23.93
N GLU A 135 2.34 -10.01 -23.91
CA GLU A 135 2.48 -9.23 -22.66
C GLU A 135 1.11 -8.95 -21.99
N VAL A 136 0.01 -9.01 -22.75
CA VAL A 136 -1.33 -8.69 -22.26
C VAL A 136 -1.75 -9.64 -21.13
N LEU A 137 -1.44 -10.93 -21.26
CA LEU A 137 -1.79 -11.94 -20.26
C LEU A 137 -1.00 -11.76 -18.95
N ASP A 138 0.25 -11.31 -19.04
CA ASP A 138 1.09 -11.04 -17.87
C ASP A 138 0.61 -9.82 -17.07
N HIS A 139 -0.16 -8.94 -17.72
CA HIS A 139 -0.60 -7.65 -17.18
C HIS A 139 -2.11 -7.53 -16.95
N VAL A 140 -2.89 -8.63 -17.03
CA VAL A 140 -4.36 -8.60 -16.86
C VAL A 140 -4.80 -7.85 -15.60
N LYS A 141 -4.12 -8.07 -14.45
CA LYS A 141 -4.44 -7.36 -13.19
C LYS A 141 -4.23 -5.84 -13.32
N ASP A 142 -3.11 -5.42 -13.88
CA ASP A 142 -2.76 -4.00 -14.05
C ASP A 142 -3.71 -3.34 -15.05
N LEU A 143 -4.00 -4.00 -16.17
CA LEU A 143 -4.92 -3.53 -17.19
C LEU A 143 -6.36 -3.37 -16.66
N ARG A 144 -6.83 -4.30 -15.82
CA ARG A 144 -8.12 -4.15 -15.14
C ARG A 144 -8.18 -2.90 -14.26
N VAL A 145 -7.10 -2.60 -13.54
CA VAL A 145 -6.98 -1.40 -12.70
C VAL A 145 -6.99 -0.15 -13.58
N TRP A 146 -6.15 -0.09 -14.60
CA TRP A 146 -6.03 1.09 -15.47
C TRP A 146 -7.30 1.36 -16.28
N LEU A 147 -7.96 0.32 -16.80
CA LEU A 147 -9.23 0.47 -17.50
C LEU A 147 -10.37 0.90 -16.56
N SER A 148 -10.33 0.48 -15.29
CA SER A 148 -11.23 1.03 -14.26
C SER A 148 -10.93 2.50 -13.97
N GLY A 149 -9.65 2.92 -14.05
CA GLY A 149 -9.22 4.32 -14.01
C GLY A 149 -9.81 5.13 -15.17
N VAL A 150 -9.67 4.65 -16.40
CA VAL A 150 -10.28 5.23 -17.62
C VAL A 150 -11.77 5.48 -17.42
N MET A 151 -12.52 4.45 -16.99
CA MET A 151 -13.95 4.59 -16.72
C MET A 151 -14.22 5.64 -15.64
N THR A 152 -13.42 5.64 -14.56
CA THR A 152 -13.54 6.63 -13.49
C THR A 152 -13.34 8.06 -14.00
N TYR A 153 -12.40 8.30 -14.91
CA TYR A 153 -12.17 9.62 -15.51
C TYR A 153 -13.37 10.07 -16.34
N VAL A 154 -13.92 9.19 -17.18
CA VAL A 154 -15.11 9.46 -18.00
C VAL A 154 -16.30 9.82 -17.10
N TYR A 155 -16.59 9.01 -16.08
CA TYR A 155 -17.67 9.31 -15.13
C TYR A 155 -17.44 10.62 -14.36
N THR A 156 -16.20 10.87 -13.92
CA THR A 156 -15.86 12.08 -13.16
C THR A 156 -16.00 13.34 -14.01
N CYS A 157 -15.72 13.27 -15.32
CA CYS A 157 -15.98 14.38 -16.22
C CYS A 157 -17.47 14.79 -16.15
N ALA A 158 -18.40 13.84 -16.29
CA ALA A 158 -19.83 14.14 -16.25
C ALA A 158 -20.29 14.61 -14.87
N ASP A 159 -19.81 13.98 -13.79
CA ASP A 159 -20.15 14.36 -12.41
C ASP A 159 -19.64 15.74 -12.01
N GLY A 160 -18.64 16.28 -12.71
CA GLY A 160 -18.11 17.63 -12.45
C GLY A 160 -19.12 18.76 -12.72
N PHE A 161 -20.19 18.49 -13.47
CA PHE A 161 -21.22 19.47 -13.79
C PHE A 161 -22.34 19.48 -12.75
N GLU A 162 -22.56 20.63 -12.12
CA GLU A 162 -23.62 20.79 -11.11
C GLU A 162 -25.00 21.10 -11.70
N MET A 163 -25.03 21.80 -12.84
CA MET A 163 -26.30 22.12 -13.51
C MET A 163 -26.87 20.84 -14.13
N PRO A 164 -28.09 20.42 -13.75
CA PRO A 164 -28.67 19.16 -14.20
C PRO A 164 -28.70 19.01 -15.73
N GLU A 165 -28.99 20.09 -16.45
CA GLU A 165 -29.08 20.06 -17.91
C GLU A 165 -27.72 19.84 -18.58
N LEU A 166 -26.66 20.44 -18.04
CA LEU A 166 -25.30 20.23 -18.56
C LEU A 166 -24.76 18.86 -18.19
N LYS A 167 -25.07 18.40 -16.97
CA LYS A 167 -24.74 17.06 -16.52
C LYS A 167 -25.38 16.01 -17.43
N GLU A 168 -26.68 16.11 -17.66
CA GLU A 168 -27.42 15.19 -18.54
C GLU A 168 -26.88 15.22 -19.98
N ALA A 169 -26.54 16.41 -20.50
CA ALA A 169 -25.92 16.54 -21.81
C ALA A 169 -24.54 15.85 -21.88
N MET A 170 -23.72 16.02 -20.85
CA MET A 170 -22.40 15.37 -20.78
C MET A 170 -22.53 13.85 -20.61
N ASP A 171 -23.43 13.38 -19.76
CA ASP A 171 -23.74 11.96 -19.59
C ASP A 171 -24.14 11.32 -20.94
N LYS A 172 -24.98 11.98 -21.73
CA LYS A 172 -25.36 11.51 -23.08
C LYS A 172 -24.18 11.44 -24.04
N VAL A 173 -23.28 12.43 -24.01
CA VAL A 173 -22.09 12.44 -24.88
C VAL A 173 -21.12 11.31 -24.52
N LEU A 174 -20.99 11.00 -23.23
CA LEU A 174 -20.05 10.02 -22.70
C LEU A 174 -20.63 8.62 -22.53
N GLN A 175 -21.93 8.44 -22.79
CA GLN A 175 -22.62 7.17 -22.60
C GLN A 175 -21.93 6.03 -23.37
N ASN A 176 -21.68 6.21 -24.66
CA ASN A 176 -21.04 5.17 -25.47
C ASN A 176 -19.61 4.88 -25.00
N SER A 177 -18.83 5.91 -24.66
CA SER A 177 -17.48 5.76 -24.11
C SER A 177 -17.49 4.91 -22.84
N THR A 178 -18.49 5.13 -21.98
CA THR A 178 -18.70 4.40 -20.74
C THR A 178 -19.05 2.93 -20.99
N GLU A 179 -20.02 2.68 -21.87
CA GLU A 179 -20.50 1.33 -22.16
C GLU A 179 -19.44 0.48 -22.88
N LEU A 180 -18.69 1.06 -23.83
CA LEU A 180 -17.62 0.36 -24.54
C LEU A 180 -16.42 0.08 -23.63
N SER A 181 -16.07 1.02 -22.74
CA SER A 181 -15.03 0.78 -21.71
C SER A 181 -15.44 -0.29 -20.71
N SER A 182 -16.71 -0.33 -20.29
CA SER A 182 -17.29 -1.39 -19.46
C SER A 182 -17.19 -2.76 -20.14
N ASN A 183 -17.53 -2.83 -21.44
CA ASN A 183 -17.39 -4.05 -22.21
C ASN A 183 -15.92 -4.52 -22.27
N ALA A 184 -14.98 -3.61 -22.56
CA ALA A 184 -13.56 -3.94 -22.53
C ALA A 184 -13.11 -4.46 -21.15
N LEU A 185 -13.62 -3.90 -20.06
CA LEU A 185 -13.32 -4.30 -18.68
C LEU A 185 -13.86 -5.69 -18.34
N ALA A 186 -15.07 -6.01 -18.78
CA ALA A 186 -15.67 -7.33 -18.62
C ALA A 186 -14.90 -8.39 -19.44
N ILE A 187 -14.52 -8.05 -20.68
CA ILE A 187 -13.73 -8.94 -21.56
C ILE A 187 -12.40 -9.30 -20.90
N ILE A 188 -11.62 -8.32 -20.46
CA ILE A 188 -10.32 -8.59 -19.82
C ILE A 188 -10.47 -9.35 -18.50
N THR A 189 -11.55 -9.10 -17.75
CA THR A 189 -11.85 -9.83 -16.50
C THR A 189 -12.07 -11.31 -16.80
N ARG A 190 -12.89 -11.62 -17.80
CA ARG A 190 -13.15 -13.01 -18.24
C ARG A 190 -11.93 -13.69 -18.82
N LEU A 191 -11.11 -12.98 -19.60
CA LEU A 191 -9.86 -13.55 -20.12
C LEU A 191 -8.92 -13.97 -19.00
N GLY A 192 -8.82 -13.19 -17.92
CA GLY A 192 -8.07 -13.60 -16.73
C GLY A 192 -8.61 -14.86 -16.06
N GLU A 193 -9.92 -15.10 -16.11
CA GLU A 193 -10.58 -16.28 -15.54
C GLU A 193 -10.46 -17.53 -16.44
N LEU A 194 -10.41 -17.34 -17.76
CA LEU A 194 -10.35 -18.40 -18.77
C LEU A 194 -8.94 -18.96 -19.02
N LEU A 195 -7.90 -18.40 -18.40
CA LEU A 195 -6.54 -18.96 -18.50
C LEU A 195 -6.48 -20.33 -17.82
N PRO A 196 -5.98 -21.39 -18.52
CA PRO A 196 -5.93 -22.74 -17.98
C PRO A 196 -5.12 -22.83 -16.68
N GLU A 197 -5.52 -23.73 -15.79
CA GLU A 197 -4.89 -23.96 -14.48
C GLU A 197 -3.39 -24.30 -14.59
N GLU A 198 -2.92 -24.82 -15.73
CA GLU A 198 -1.48 -25.01 -15.97
C GLU A 198 -0.70 -23.68 -16.08
N ALA A 199 -1.29 -22.63 -16.67
CA ALA A 199 -0.68 -21.29 -16.71
C ALA A 199 -0.73 -20.59 -15.34
N LYS A 200 -1.73 -20.91 -14.50
CA LYS A 200 -1.78 -20.44 -13.10
C LYS A 200 -0.69 -21.07 -12.24
N LYS A 201 -0.29 -22.33 -12.51
CA LYS A 201 0.85 -22.98 -11.83
C LYS A 201 2.20 -22.40 -12.25
N VAL A 202 2.37 -22.03 -13.52
CA VAL A 202 3.57 -21.32 -13.98
C VAL A 202 3.66 -19.93 -13.33
N ASN A 203 2.55 -19.27 -13.00
CA ASN A 203 2.58 -18.02 -12.23
C ASN A 203 2.82 -18.19 -10.73
N ALA A 204 2.59 -19.37 -10.15
CA ALA A 204 2.98 -19.65 -8.76
C ALA A 204 4.49 -19.93 -8.63
N THR A 205 5.10 -20.55 -9.65
CA THR A 205 6.55 -20.76 -9.71
C THR A 205 7.30 -19.58 -10.34
N ALA A 206 6.70 -18.81 -11.25
CA ALA A 206 7.25 -17.56 -11.77
C ALA A 206 7.09 -16.40 -10.78
N ALA A 207 6.15 -16.42 -9.83
CA ALA A 207 6.19 -15.50 -8.69
C ALA A 207 7.37 -15.81 -7.73
N ALA A 208 7.84 -17.06 -7.71
CA ALA A 208 9.03 -17.48 -6.97
C ALA A 208 10.34 -17.27 -7.78
N ALA A 209 10.27 -17.26 -9.13
CA ALA A 209 11.43 -17.16 -10.02
C ALA A 209 11.58 -15.79 -10.74
N ALA A 210 10.56 -14.93 -10.78
CA ALA A 210 10.62 -13.59 -11.38
C ALA A 210 11.12 -12.54 -10.38
N GLY A 211 12.29 -12.78 -9.81
CA GLY A 211 13.17 -11.67 -9.47
C GLY A 211 13.68 -11.08 -10.79
N HIS A 212 13.21 -9.89 -11.16
CA HIS A 212 13.62 -9.08 -12.33
C HIS A 212 12.75 -9.14 -13.60
N GLY A 213 11.44 -9.39 -13.47
CA GLY A 213 10.51 -8.85 -14.46
C GLY A 213 10.41 -7.33 -14.29
N ARG A 214 11.02 -6.52 -15.18
CA ARG A 214 10.81 -5.06 -15.21
C ARG A 214 9.34 -4.77 -15.52
N ARG A 215 8.47 -4.75 -14.52
CA ARG A 215 7.14 -4.16 -14.66
C ARG A 215 7.29 -2.64 -14.68
N LEU A 216 6.89 -2.09 -15.81
CA LEU A 216 6.54 -0.74 -16.26
C LEU A 216 6.40 0.41 -15.25
N LEU A 217 7.28 0.55 -14.26
CA LEU A 217 7.40 1.76 -13.43
C LEU A 217 7.95 2.97 -14.23
N GLY A 218 8.00 2.89 -15.56
CA GLY A 218 8.66 3.86 -16.44
C GLY A 218 8.03 4.00 -17.83
N TRP A 219 6.70 3.93 -17.98
CA TRP A 219 6.04 4.28 -19.25
C TRP A 219 5.94 5.80 -19.43
N ARG A 220 7.10 6.42 -19.63
CA ARG A 220 7.31 7.60 -20.48
C ARG A 220 8.81 7.68 -20.79
N MET A 221 9.25 6.81 -21.69
CA MET A 221 10.54 6.98 -22.36
C MET A 221 10.29 7.03 -23.86
N ARG A 222 10.42 8.23 -24.41
CA ARG A 222 10.64 8.41 -25.85
C ARG A 222 11.95 7.71 -26.20
N GLU A 223 11.87 6.91 -27.26
CA GLU A 223 12.93 6.34 -28.08
C GLU A 223 14.37 6.74 -27.73
N ALA A 224 15.19 5.75 -27.36
CA ALA A 224 16.62 5.75 -27.63
C ALA A 224 17.10 4.30 -27.73
N GLU A 225 17.63 3.94 -28.91
CA GLU A 225 18.26 2.66 -29.21
C GLU A 225 19.45 2.40 -28.25
N GLU A 226 19.53 1.20 -27.67
CA GLU A 226 20.64 0.81 -26.79
C GLU A 226 21.46 -0.34 -27.40
N LYS A 227 22.72 -0.04 -27.73
CA LYS A 227 23.79 -1.02 -27.97
C LYS A 227 24.32 -1.50 -26.62
N THR A 228 24.28 -2.81 -26.39
CA THR A 228 24.76 -3.47 -25.18
C THR A 228 26.29 -3.65 -25.14
N SER A 229 26.89 -3.41 -23.96
CA SER A 229 28.21 -3.89 -23.54
C SER A 229 28.13 -4.27 -22.05
N GLY A 230 28.62 -5.46 -21.67
CA GLY A 230 28.37 -6.14 -20.39
C GLY A 230 29.47 -6.06 -19.32
N ARG A 231 29.19 -6.62 -18.12
CA ARG A 231 30.14 -7.02 -17.04
C ARG A 231 29.47 -8.06 -16.09
N GLY A 232 30.27 -9.01 -15.55
CA GLY A 232 29.86 -10.31 -14.93
C GLY A 232 29.90 -10.48 -13.39
N VAL A 233 29.83 -11.76 -12.92
CA VAL A 233 29.45 -12.30 -11.56
C VAL A 233 30.66 -12.96 -10.78
N PRO A 234 30.69 -13.05 -9.42
CA PRO A 234 31.82 -13.59 -8.61
C PRO A 234 31.82 -15.12 -8.31
N ALA A 235 32.93 -15.67 -7.78
CA ALA A 235 33.31 -17.11 -7.68
C ALA A 235 32.98 -17.84 -6.34
N ALA A 236 32.95 -19.19 -6.38
CA ALA A 236 32.34 -20.12 -5.40
C ALA A 236 33.03 -20.31 -4.02
N ASP A 237 34.35 -20.03 -3.89
CA ASP A 237 35.09 -20.32 -2.65
C ASP A 237 34.79 -19.33 -1.50
N GLY A 238 34.34 -18.12 -1.82
CA GLY A 238 33.97 -17.11 -0.82
C GLY A 238 32.71 -17.45 -0.04
N LYS A 239 31.78 -18.19 -0.66
CA LYS A 239 30.47 -18.54 -0.09
C LYS A 239 30.57 -19.61 0.99
N LEU A 240 31.49 -20.57 0.83
CA LEU A 240 31.68 -21.67 1.78
C LEU A 240 32.19 -21.16 3.14
N ASN A 241 33.07 -20.15 3.12
CA ASN A 241 33.60 -19.51 4.33
C ASN A 241 32.52 -18.70 5.06
N GLU A 242 31.63 -18.02 4.33
CA GLU A 242 30.49 -17.29 4.91
C GLU A 242 29.53 -18.24 5.65
N ILE A 243 29.27 -19.42 5.09
CA ILE A 243 28.45 -20.46 5.73
C ILE A 243 29.14 -21.02 6.98
N ALA A 244 30.47 -21.18 6.96
CA ALA A 244 31.24 -21.64 8.12
C ALA A 244 31.16 -20.64 9.28
N ASP A 245 31.33 -19.35 9.01
CA ASP A 245 31.23 -18.29 10.02
C ASP A 245 29.83 -18.24 10.67
N VAL A 246 28.76 -18.41 9.86
CA VAL A 246 27.38 -18.46 10.37
C VAL A 246 27.12 -19.73 11.17
N THR A 247 27.71 -20.85 10.79
CA THR A 247 27.58 -22.12 11.53
C THR A 247 28.19 -22.00 12.94
N ASP A 248 29.39 -21.41 13.04
CA ASP A 248 30.07 -21.23 14.32
C ASP A 248 29.35 -20.19 15.22
N ALA A 249 28.88 -19.09 14.64
CA ALA A 249 28.08 -18.11 15.38
C ALA A 249 26.75 -18.71 15.88
N SER A 250 26.07 -19.52 15.07
CA SER A 250 24.79 -20.17 15.43
C SER A 250 24.98 -21.11 16.61
N ARG A 251 26.09 -21.85 16.58
CA ARG A 251 26.50 -22.76 17.63
C ARG A 251 26.80 -22.05 18.94
N GLN A 252 27.58 -20.97 18.90
CA GLN A 252 27.96 -20.22 20.11
C GLN A 252 26.72 -19.62 20.76
N LEU A 253 25.85 -18.99 19.98
CA LEU A 253 24.63 -18.37 20.46
C LEU A 253 23.65 -19.41 21.06
N LEU A 254 23.60 -20.61 20.48
CA LEU A 254 22.83 -21.72 21.04
C LEU A 254 23.39 -22.20 22.38
N ALA A 255 24.71 -22.30 22.50
CA ALA A 255 25.36 -22.65 23.76
C ALA A 255 25.06 -21.63 24.86
N ASP A 256 25.21 -20.34 24.55
CA ASP A 256 24.94 -19.25 25.50
C ASP A 256 23.45 -19.21 25.92
N THR A 257 22.55 -19.48 24.97
CA THR A 257 21.10 -19.56 25.26
C THR A 257 20.78 -20.75 26.19
N LEU A 258 21.42 -21.90 25.98
CA LEU A 258 21.24 -23.07 26.83
C LEU A 258 21.80 -22.85 28.24
N ASP A 259 22.94 -22.16 28.37
CA ASP A 259 23.50 -21.79 29.66
C ASP A 259 22.62 -20.77 30.39
N GLU A 260 22.01 -19.82 29.67
CA GLU A 260 21.04 -18.87 30.24
C GLU A 260 19.78 -19.59 30.75
N ILE A 261 19.25 -20.55 29.99
CA ILE A 261 18.12 -21.38 30.45
C ILE A 261 18.54 -22.24 31.65
N SER A 262 19.75 -22.80 31.66
CA SER A 262 20.27 -23.58 32.80
C SER A 262 20.40 -22.74 34.07
N ALA A 263 20.83 -21.48 33.95
CA ALA A 263 20.94 -20.55 35.08
C ALA A 263 19.58 -20.18 35.69
N LEU A 264 18.47 -20.31 34.94
CA LEU A 264 17.12 -20.13 35.48
C LEU A 264 16.69 -21.27 36.43
N SER A 265 17.42 -22.39 36.45
CA SER A 265 17.11 -23.58 37.25
C SER A 265 17.75 -23.63 38.65
N ASP A 266 18.72 -22.77 38.95
CA ASP A 266 19.53 -22.80 40.19
C ASP A 266 18.89 -22.08 41.40
N ASP A 267 17.72 -21.48 41.22
CA ASP A 267 16.94 -20.89 42.31
C ASP A 267 16.12 -22.00 43.01
N ALA A 268 16.26 -22.13 44.34
CA ALA A 268 15.73 -23.25 45.14
C ALA A 268 14.20 -23.46 45.03
N SER A 269 13.49 -22.50 44.44
CA SER A 269 12.05 -22.53 44.16
C SER A 269 11.67 -23.19 42.82
N ARG A 270 12.64 -23.58 41.96
CA ARG A 270 12.42 -23.93 40.54
C ARG A 270 12.87 -25.35 40.16
N ARG A 271 12.53 -26.33 41.00
CA ARG A 271 12.84 -27.76 40.78
C ARG A 271 12.37 -28.31 39.41
N GLN A 272 11.35 -27.74 38.78
CA GLN A 272 10.81 -28.23 37.49
C GLN A 272 11.70 -27.93 36.29
N LEU A 273 12.27 -26.72 36.16
CA LEU A 273 13.25 -26.39 35.12
C LEU A 273 14.54 -27.22 35.30
N GLY A 274 14.98 -27.42 36.54
CA GLY A 274 16.12 -28.30 36.84
C GLY A 274 15.86 -29.77 36.50
N LEU A 275 14.64 -30.28 36.69
CA LEU A 275 14.22 -31.63 36.32
C LEU A 275 14.05 -31.82 34.80
N MET A 276 13.57 -30.80 34.11
CA MET A 276 13.51 -30.72 32.65
C MET A 276 14.93 -30.78 32.06
N PHE A 277 15.86 -30.03 32.63
CA PHE A 277 17.30 -30.12 32.30
C PHE A 277 17.86 -31.49 32.65
N ALA A 278 17.62 -32.03 33.85
CA ALA A 278 18.08 -33.37 34.20
C ALA A 278 17.55 -34.44 33.23
N LYS A 279 16.32 -34.32 32.70
CA LYS A 279 15.79 -35.20 31.63
C LYS A 279 16.52 -35.02 30.29
N LEU A 280 16.86 -33.78 29.91
CA LEU A 280 17.70 -33.45 28.75
C LEU A 280 19.14 -33.98 28.89
N TYR A 281 19.66 -34.07 30.13
CA TYR A 281 21.04 -34.46 30.47
C TYR A 281 21.23 -35.90 30.97
N SER A 282 20.15 -36.63 31.31
CA SER A 282 20.25 -37.98 31.87
C SER A 282 20.52 -39.04 30.80
N ARG A 283 21.39 -40.01 31.12
CA ARG A 283 21.63 -41.21 30.30
C ARG A 283 20.40 -42.12 30.31
N GLY A 284 19.49 -41.88 29.38
CA GLY A 284 18.37 -42.76 29.01
C GLY A 284 18.15 -42.70 27.49
N ALA A 285 17.38 -43.63 26.93
CA ALA A 285 17.27 -43.84 25.47
C ALA A 285 16.92 -42.57 24.63
N LYS A 286 16.29 -41.55 25.22
CA LYS A 286 16.08 -40.22 24.59
C LYS A 286 17.16 -39.17 24.90
N GLY A 287 17.82 -39.26 26.06
CA GLY A 287 18.90 -38.34 26.46
C GLY A 287 20.25 -38.63 25.78
N ASP A 288 20.47 -39.87 25.33
CA ASP A 288 21.70 -40.28 24.65
C ASP A 288 21.90 -39.56 23.29
N LEU A 289 20.80 -39.16 22.64
CA LEU A 289 20.78 -38.46 21.35
C LEU A 289 21.12 -36.97 21.48
N LEU A 290 20.65 -36.32 22.55
CA LEU A 290 20.92 -34.91 22.84
C LEU A 290 22.30 -34.70 23.49
N TRP A 291 22.76 -35.66 24.31
CA TRP A 291 24.12 -35.67 24.84
C TRP A 291 25.18 -35.79 23.73
N ARG A 292 24.97 -36.70 22.74
CA ARG A 292 25.84 -36.81 21.56
C ARG A 292 25.84 -35.54 20.70
N ARG A 293 24.68 -34.86 20.60
CA ARG A 293 24.55 -33.58 19.86
C ARG A 293 25.25 -32.42 20.57
N ARG A 294 25.25 -32.35 21.90
CA ARG A 294 26.07 -31.37 22.63
C ARG A 294 27.57 -31.65 22.45
N HIS A 295 27.98 -32.92 22.39
CA HIS A 295 29.40 -33.26 22.15
C HIS A 295 29.87 -32.78 20.76
N LEU A 296 29.04 -32.93 19.73
CA LEU A 296 29.27 -32.33 18.40
C LEU A 296 29.43 -30.80 18.49
N LEU A 297 28.59 -30.13 19.27
CA LEU A 297 28.69 -28.67 19.52
C LEU A 297 29.82 -28.26 20.47
N THR A 298 30.66 -29.18 20.94
CA THR A 298 31.90 -28.87 21.69
C THR A 298 33.17 -29.11 20.87
N MET A 299 33.08 -29.73 19.69
CA MET A 299 34.22 -29.93 18.78
C MET A 299 34.45 -28.69 17.92
N SER A 300 35.59 -28.00 18.06
CA SER A 300 35.89 -26.79 17.27
C SER A 300 35.94 -27.09 15.76
N LEU A 301 35.31 -26.24 14.93
CA LEU A 301 35.35 -26.34 13.47
C LEU A 301 36.77 -26.11 12.90
N SER A 302 37.70 -25.56 13.70
CA SER A 302 39.05 -25.19 13.25
C SER A 302 40.06 -26.34 13.23
N VAL A 303 39.63 -27.60 13.26
CA VAL A 303 40.51 -28.80 13.21
C VAL A 303 40.12 -29.76 12.08
N MET A 304 39.45 -29.26 11.04
CA MET A 304 38.99 -30.11 9.93
C MET A 304 39.84 -29.93 8.68
N THR A 305 40.20 -31.06 8.10
CA THR A 305 41.18 -31.33 7.03
C THR A 305 40.94 -30.53 5.74
N ASP A 306 42.03 -30.29 5.00
CA ASP A 306 42.16 -29.45 3.78
C ASP A 306 41.31 -29.89 2.55
N GLU A 307 40.32 -30.77 2.70
CA GLU A 307 39.51 -31.29 1.60
C GLU A 307 38.04 -30.84 1.71
N GLY A 308 37.61 -29.99 0.76
CA GLY A 308 36.34 -29.26 0.81
C GLY A 308 35.05 -30.11 0.83
N GLU A 309 35.12 -31.40 0.51
CA GLU A 309 33.97 -32.31 0.55
C GLU A 309 33.72 -32.84 1.99
N GLU A 310 34.78 -33.18 2.74
CA GLU A 310 34.67 -33.56 4.15
C GLU A 310 34.20 -32.38 5.02
N GLN A 311 34.68 -31.17 4.72
CA GLN A 311 34.30 -29.95 5.43
C GLN A 311 32.79 -29.64 5.28
N ARG A 312 32.23 -29.85 4.08
CA ARG A 312 30.80 -29.65 3.80
C ARG A 312 29.93 -30.67 4.50
N ILE A 313 30.29 -31.96 4.45
CA ILE A 313 29.54 -33.03 5.12
C ILE A 313 29.47 -32.76 6.63
N HIS A 314 30.57 -32.33 7.24
CA HIS A 314 30.58 -32.02 8.65
C HIS A 314 29.75 -30.77 8.99
N MET A 315 29.86 -29.70 8.21
CA MET A 315 29.09 -28.48 8.41
C MET A 315 27.58 -28.71 8.27
N ASN A 316 27.18 -29.57 7.32
CA ASN A 316 25.79 -29.99 7.19
C ASN A 316 25.27 -30.70 8.46
N HIS A 317 26.07 -31.62 9.01
CA HIS A 317 25.75 -32.29 10.27
C HIS A 317 25.68 -31.35 11.48
N HIS A 318 26.52 -30.32 11.54
CA HIS A 318 26.48 -29.30 12.61
C HIS A 318 25.23 -28.44 12.51
N LEU A 319 24.89 -27.94 11.32
CA LEU A 319 23.70 -27.12 11.10
C LEU A 319 22.41 -27.88 11.43
N ASP A 320 22.34 -29.16 11.08
CA ASP A 320 21.24 -30.04 11.50
C ASP A 320 21.17 -30.23 13.02
N ALA A 321 22.32 -30.38 13.69
CA ALA A 321 22.35 -30.50 15.14
C ALA A 321 21.86 -29.21 15.82
N ILE A 322 22.27 -28.04 15.31
CA ILE A 322 21.87 -26.71 15.80
C ILE A 322 20.37 -26.50 15.63
N ALA A 323 19.83 -26.71 14.42
CA ALA A 323 18.41 -26.48 14.13
C ALA A 323 17.51 -27.39 14.98
N ASN A 324 17.85 -28.69 15.03
CA ASN A 324 17.05 -29.65 15.80
C ASN A 324 17.12 -29.40 17.31
N MET A 325 18.30 -29.08 17.85
CA MET A 325 18.43 -28.82 19.28
C MET A 325 17.73 -27.52 19.68
N SER A 326 17.78 -26.49 18.84
CA SER A 326 17.07 -25.23 19.08
C SER A 326 15.55 -25.42 19.07
N THR A 327 15.03 -26.15 18.08
CA THR A 327 13.59 -26.45 17.97
C THR A 327 13.10 -27.30 19.14
N GLU A 328 13.82 -28.36 19.51
CA GLU A 328 13.41 -29.25 20.61
C GLU A 328 13.48 -28.52 21.96
N THR A 329 14.53 -27.72 22.18
CA THR A 329 14.64 -26.90 23.40
C THR A 329 13.50 -25.89 23.49
N ASN A 330 13.14 -25.24 22.38
CA ASN A 330 12.04 -24.28 22.35
C ASN A 330 10.69 -24.96 22.65
N ARG A 331 10.46 -26.12 22.03
CA ARG A 331 9.25 -26.92 22.24
C ARG A 331 9.08 -27.30 23.71
N GLN A 332 10.16 -27.72 24.37
CA GLN A 332 10.11 -28.07 25.78
C GLN A 332 9.97 -26.82 26.67
N LEU A 333 10.65 -25.72 26.35
CA LEU A 333 10.58 -24.45 27.09
C LEU A 333 9.15 -23.88 27.13
N LEU A 334 8.40 -24.02 26.03
CA LEU A 334 7.01 -23.58 25.94
C LEU A 334 6.01 -24.54 26.58
N ALA A 335 6.39 -25.81 26.78
CA ALA A 335 5.51 -26.81 27.39
C ALA A 335 5.47 -26.74 28.93
N GLU A 336 6.42 -26.04 29.55
CA GLU A 336 6.49 -25.87 31.00
C GLU A 336 5.72 -24.61 31.46
N GLU A 337 4.90 -24.76 32.50
CA GLU A 337 4.21 -23.63 33.16
C GLU A 337 5.20 -22.89 34.08
N LEU A 338 5.59 -21.69 33.66
CA LEU A 338 6.44 -20.82 34.46
C LEU A 338 5.60 -19.75 35.18
N PRO A 339 6.00 -19.32 36.39
CA PRO A 339 5.39 -18.18 37.07
C PRO A 339 5.35 -16.91 36.19
N ASP A 340 4.33 -16.07 36.36
CA ASP A 340 4.04 -14.90 35.52
C ASP A 340 5.21 -13.91 35.40
N ASP A 341 6.07 -13.83 36.41
CA ASP A 341 7.26 -12.96 36.41
C ASP A 341 8.37 -13.44 35.45
N LEU A 342 8.31 -14.69 35.00
CA LEU A 342 9.26 -15.30 34.06
C LEU A 342 8.72 -15.46 32.65
N ASP A 343 7.43 -15.23 32.42
CA ASP A 343 6.82 -15.43 31.10
C ASP A 343 7.47 -14.54 30.03
N GLY A 344 7.78 -13.29 30.38
CA GLY A 344 8.51 -12.38 29.48
C GLY A 344 9.90 -12.91 29.08
N ARG A 345 10.60 -13.59 30.01
CA ARG A 345 11.91 -14.19 29.75
C ARG A 345 11.80 -15.52 28.99
N ARG A 346 10.73 -16.29 29.22
CA ARG A 346 10.37 -17.49 28.44
C ARG A 346 10.13 -17.16 26.96
N GLN A 347 9.29 -16.16 26.69
CA GLN A 347 8.99 -15.73 25.32
C GLN A 347 10.25 -15.23 24.60
N LEU A 348 11.17 -14.62 25.34
CA LEU A 348 12.43 -14.13 24.80
C LEU A 348 13.38 -15.26 24.38
N LEU A 349 13.61 -16.21 25.28
CA LEU A 349 14.44 -17.39 25.02
C LEU A 349 13.82 -18.25 23.91
N SER A 350 12.49 -18.33 23.86
CA SER A 350 11.74 -18.99 22.79
C SER A 350 12.01 -18.36 21.42
N ARG A 351 11.89 -17.03 21.30
CA ARG A 351 12.20 -16.31 20.06
C ARG A 351 13.66 -16.48 19.63
N ARG A 352 14.58 -16.49 20.60
CA ARG A 352 16.01 -16.72 20.34
C ARG A 352 16.26 -18.10 19.72
N LEU A 353 15.65 -19.14 20.28
CA LEU A 353 15.77 -20.51 19.77
C LEU A 353 15.11 -20.71 18.40
N VAL A 354 13.98 -20.04 18.12
CA VAL A 354 13.37 -20.04 16.79
C VAL A 354 14.30 -19.39 15.76
N GLY A 355 14.86 -18.22 16.08
CA GLY A 355 15.80 -17.53 15.19
C GLY A 355 17.05 -18.34 14.88
N ILE A 356 17.66 -18.98 15.89
CA ILE A 356 18.80 -19.87 15.69
C ILE A 356 18.44 -21.04 14.76
N SER A 357 17.26 -21.63 14.92
CA SER A 357 16.81 -22.74 14.07
C SER A 357 16.57 -22.31 12.62
N GLU A 358 16.04 -21.11 12.40
CA GLU A 358 15.78 -20.57 11.06
C GLU A 358 17.08 -20.26 10.33
N VAL A 359 18.03 -19.62 11.01
CA VAL A 359 19.36 -19.31 10.45
C VAL A 359 20.14 -20.58 10.12
N ALA A 360 20.15 -21.57 11.02
CA ALA A 360 20.81 -22.84 10.76
C ALA A 360 20.17 -23.62 9.59
N GLY A 361 18.84 -23.57 9.49
CA GLY A 361 18.10 -24.20 8.38
C GLY A 361 18.36 -23.53 7.03
N GLU A 362 18.53 -22.20 7.00
CA GLU A 362 18.88 -21.48 5.78
C GLU A 362 20.33 -21.71 5.36
N ALA A 363 21.27 -21.62 6.29
CA ALA A 363 22.69 -21.91 6.03
C ALA A 363 22.87 -23.33 5.47
N LYS A 364 22.09 -24.30 5.97
CA LYS A 364 22.08 -25.67 5.46
C LYS A 364 21.55 -25.74 4.03
N ARG A 365 20.42 -25.09 3.71
CA ARG A 365 19.87 -25.05 2.35
C ARG A 365 20.86 -24.47 1.35
N GLN A 366 21.58 -23.43 1.75
CA GLN A 366 22.62 -22.82 0.91
C GLN A 366 23.81 -23.76 0.72
N LEU A 367 24.22 -24.51 1.76
CA LEU A 367 25.28 -25.51 1.68
C LEU A 367 24.92 -26.69 0.77
N GLU A 368 23.71 -27.23 0.88
CA GLU A 368 23.21 -28.33 0.04
C GLU A 368 23.04 -27.92 -1.43
N ALA A 369 22.70 -26.64 -1.68
CA ALA A 369 22.64 -26.08 -3.03
C ALA A 369 24.01 -25.97 -3.71
N MET A 370 25.12 -26.11 -2.98
CA MET A 370 26.48 -26.12 -3.54
C MET A 370 26.90 -27.48 -4.14
N ASP A 371 26.10 -28.54 -3.98
CA ASP A 371 26.43 -29.93 -4.37
C ASP A 371 25.67 -30.43 -5.61
N GLN A 372 24.76 -29.62 -6.17
CA GLN A 372 23.95 -30.00 -7.33
C GLN A 372 24.48 -29.41 -8.64
N PRO A 373 24.43 -30.14 -9.77
CA PRO A 373 24.84 -29.63 -11.07
C PRO A 373 23.98 -28.42 -11.45
N ALA A 374 24.65 -27.34 -11.88
CA ALA A 374 24.09 -26.01 -11.99
C ALA A 374 22.87 -25.90 -12.93
N ASP A 375 21.69 -25.68 -12.36
CA ASP A 375 20.52 -25.07 -13.00
C ASP A 375 20.36 -23.61 -12.50
N ASP A 376 19.60 -22.79 -13.21
CA ASP A 376 19.45 -21.34 -12.98
C ASP A 376 18.86 -20.99 -11.61
N HIS A 377 18.18 -21.93 -10.93
CA HIS A 377 17.79 -21.79 -9.52
C HIS A 377 18.98 -21.78 -8.55
N HIS A 378 20.05 -22.52 -8.85
CA HIS A 378 21.24 -22.64 -7.98
C HIS A 378 22.12 -21.39 -8.02
N ARG A 379 22.10 -20.64 -9.12
CA ARG A 379 22.78 -19.33 -9.23
C ARG A 379 22.17 -18.26 -8.34
N VAL A 380 20.88 -18.36 -8.00
CA VAL A 380 20.18 -17.39 -7.12
C VAL A 380 20.54 -17.61 -5.64
N LEU A 381 20.69 -18.87 -5.19
CA LEU A 381 21.13 -19.19 -3.83
C LEU A 381 22.60 -18.79 -3.58
N MET A 382 23.46 -18.92 -4.60
CA MET A 382 24.86 -18.49 -4.53
C MET A 382 25.03 -16.97 -4.52
N THR A 383 24.07 -16.18 -5.01
CA THR A 383 24.15 -14.70 -5.14
C THR A 383 23.34 -13.93 -4.08
N THR A 384 22.56 -14.62 -3.26
CA THR A 384 21.84 -14.04 -2.11
C THR A 384 22.75 -14.05 -0.87
N ASN A 385 22.91 -12.92 -0.17
CA ASN A 385 23.64 -12.90 1.12
C ASN A 385 22.99 -13.90 2.10
N LEU A 386 23.75 -14.56 2.98
CA LEU A 386 23.14 -15.43 4.00
C LEU A 386 22.07 -14.65 4.77
N VAL A 387 20.84 -15.17 4.79
CA VAL A 387 19.78 -14.59 5.61
C VAL A 387 20.09 -14.95 7.06
N GLY A 388 20.58 -13.97 7.82
CA GLY A 388 20.88 -14.11 9.24
C GLY A 388 22.17 -13.41 9.61
N THR A 389 22.14 -12.08 9.69
CA THR A 389 23.15 -11.38 10.49
C THR A 389 22.71 -11.47 11.95
N PHE A 390 23.62 -11.92 12.82
CA PHE A 390 23.39 -12.26 14.23
C PHE A 390 22.90 -11.11 15.12
N ASP A 391 22.85 -9.89 14.58
CA ASP A 391 22.43 -8.68 15.28
C ASP A 391 20.95 -8.69 15.70
N GLU A 392 20.11 -9.55 15.10
CA GLU A 392 18.68 -9.63 15.42
C GLU A 392 18.34 -10.62 16.56
N ILE A 393 19.30 -11.44 17.00
CA ILE A 393 19.03 -12.53 17.95
C ILE A 393 19.50 -12.20 19.40
N GLU A 394 20.39 -11.22 19.57
CA GLU A 394 20.92 -10.88 20.91
C GLU A 394 19.95 -10.06 21.79
N ASP A 395 19.09 -9.21 21.22
CA ASP A 395 18.56 -8.06 21.98
C ASP A 395 17.23 -8.28 22.68
N GLY A 396 17.15 -9.35 23.45
CA GLY A 396 16.05 -9.57 24.33
C GLY A 396 15.92 -8.58 25.49
N ARG A 397 15.43 -7.37 25.21
CA ARG A 397 15.37 -6.27 26.18
C ARG A 397 13.95 -5.76 26.38
N SER A 398 13.24 -6.43 27.29
CA SER A 398 12.58 -5.69 28.35
C SER A 398 13.57 -5.57 29.53
N GLY A 399 13.86 -4.33 29.92
CA GLY A 399 14.70 -3.83 31.03
C GLY A 399 15.58 -4.77 31.87
N LEU A 400 16.90 -4.59 31.77
CA LEU A 400 17.86 -4.83 32.87
C LEU A 400 18.88 -3.68 32.91
N LYS A 401 19.23 -3.24 34.13
CA LYS A 401 20.19 -2.14 34.37
C LYS A 401 21.61 -2.69 34.42
N SER A 402 22.56 -1.84 34.02
CA SER A 402 24.01 -2.12 34.00
C SER A 402 24.64 -2.46 35.37
N SER A 403 23.88 -2.45 36.48
CA SER A 403 24.38 -2.72 37.83
C SER A 403 24.41 -4.18 38.23
N ASP A 404 23.85 -5.09 37.43
CA ASP A 404 23.50 -6.44 37.92
C ASP A 404 24.32 -7.58 37.28
N LEU A 405 25.53 -7.31 36.78
CA LEU A 405 26.44 -8.35 36.25
C LEU A 405 27.54 -8.76 37.26
N PRO A 406 27.77 -10.08 37.50
CA PRO A 406 28.79 -10.58 38.43
C PRO A 406 30.24 -10.25 38.05
N LYS A 407 31.10 -10.11 39.08
CA LYS A 407 32.46 -9.53 39.02
C LYS A 407 33.60 -10.51 38.63
N SER A 408 33.40 -11.48 37.74
CA SER A 408 34.45 -12.48 37.43
C SER A 408 34.81 -12.57 35.94
N ALA A 409 35.45 -11.53 35.39
CA ALA A 409 36.17 -11.62 34.11
C ALA A 409 37.40 -10.67 34.07
N PRO A 410 38.58 -11.08 33.55
CA PRO A 410 39.85 -10.33 33.65
C PRO A 410 39.98 -9.08 32.76
N ALA A 411 41.00 -8.27 33.09
CA ALA A 411 41.08 -6.81 32.85
C ALA A 411 41.31 -6.33 31.39
N ASN A 412 41.60 -7.21 30.44
CA ASN A 412 41.96 -6.86 29.07
C ASN A 412 40.74 -6.56 28.17
N GLN A 413 39.54 -6.99 28.55
CA GLN A 413 38.31 -6.77 27.78
C GLN A 413 37.53 -5.50 28.21
N ARG A 414 37.92 -4.84 29.31
CA ARG A 414 37.25 -3.64 29.85
C ARG A 414 37.61 -2.31 29.15
N ARG A 415 38.58 -2.29 28.24
CA ARG A 415 39.14 -1.02 27.72
C ARG A 415 38.59 -0.54 26.37
N ARG A 416 37.80 -1.35 25.66
CA ARG A 416 37.25 -0.97 24.34
C ARG A 416 35.78 -0.54 24.33
N LEU A 417 35.08 -0.59 25.48
CA LEU A 417 33.64 -0.31 25.58
C LEU A 417 33.26 0.89 26.45
N MET A 418 34.21 1.77 26.82
CA MET A 418 33.90 3.07 27.44
C MET A 418 34.34 4.22 26.55
N GLN A 419 33.38 4.76 25.80
CA GLN A 419 33.21 6.15 25.35
C GLN A 419 31.94 6.15 24.50
N LEU A 420 30.75 6.51 24.99
CA LEU A 420 30.37 7.87 25.39
C LEU A 420 29.24 7.89 26.46
N PRO A 421 29.07 9.00 27.20
CA PRO A 421 28.19 9.17 28.36
C PRO A 421 26.72 9.34 27.93
N GLY A 422 25.72 8.76 28.60
CA GLY A 422 25.26 9.13 29.95
C GLY A 422 24.24 10.29 29.83
N GLY A 423 22.94 10.13 30.03
CA GLY A 423 22.27 9.51 31.16
C GLY A 423 21.87 10.57 32.20
N ARG A 424 20.61 10.52 32.67
CA ARG A 424 19.99 11.10 33.91
C ARG A 424 18.62 11.72 33.56
N LYS A 425 17.53 11.53 34.31
CA LYS A 425 17.23 10.84 35.57
C LYS A 425 15.69 10.69 35.61
N GLN A 426 15.19 9.52 36.03
CA GLN A 426 13.83 9.39 36.59
C GLN A 426 13.73 10.17 37.91
N PRO A 427 12.52 10.58 38.32
CA PRO A 427 11.76 9.81 39.33
C PRO A 427 10.25 9.77 38.98
N SER A 428 9.31 9.07 39.59
CA SER A 428 9.20 7.84 40.38
C SER A 428 7.71 7.75 40.80
N ARG A 429 7.13 6.54 40.79
CA ARG A 429 6.02 6.05 41.64
C ARG A 429 4.56 6.51 41.42
N ASN A 430 3.74 5.47 41.19
CA ASN A 430 2.43 5.12 41.78
C ASN A 430 1.31 6.18 41.75
N ARG A 431 0.14 5.82 41.18
CA ARG A 431 -0.99 5.16 41.86
C ARG A 431 -2.18 4.97 40.88
N LEU A 432 -3.02 4.00 41.21
CA LEU A 432 -4.27 3.60 40.57
C LEU A 432 -5.34 4.71 40.41
N LEU A 433 -6.20 4.47 39.40
CA LEU A 433 -7.65 4.69 39.30
C LEU A 433 -8.24 6.10 39.12
N THR A 434 -9.29 6.09 38.27
CA THR A 434 -10.39 7.05 38.06
C THR A 434 -10.17 8.29 37.18
N THR A 435 -11.06 8.37 36.17
CA THR A 435 -11.79 9.52 35.61
C THR A 435 -11.22 10.94 35.64
N ASP A 436 -11.50 11.63 34.53
CA ASP A 436 -11.76 13.07 34.37
C ASP A 436 -10.65 14.00 33.80
N VAL A 437 -11.07 14.61 32.67
CA VAL A 437 -10.97 16.04 32.31
C VAL A 437 -9.76 16.55 31.51
N ILE A 438 -10.10 16.94 30.27
CA ILE A 438 -9.70 18.12 29.48
C ILE A 438 -8.74 19.10 30.18
N GLY A 439 -7.65 19.50 29.48
CA GLY A 439 -6.82 20.64 29.83
C GLY A 439 -6.26 21.35 28.60
N THR A 440 -6.47 22.66 28.54
CA THR A 440 -6.23 23.64 27.47
C THR A 440 -4.75 24.07 27.32
N PRO A 441 -4.38 24.73 26.21
CA PRO A 441 -3.06 25.32 26.01
C PRO A 441 -3.04 26.75 26.55
N ASP A 442 -2.21 27.02 27.55
CA ASP A 442 -1.54 28.30 27.80
C ASP A 442 -0.74 28.16 29.10
N GLU A 443 0.59 28.21 29.01
CA GLU A 443 1.48 28.91 29.96
C GLU A 443 2.97 28.75 29.57
N ILE A 444 3.61 29.92 29.41
CA ILE A 444 5.04 30.24 29.49
C ILE A 444 5.81 30.38 28.16
N GLU A 445 5.59 31.53 27.52
CA GLU A 445 6.69 32.41 27.10
C GLU A 445 7.44 32.91 28.35
N ASP A 446 8.78 32.77 28.38
CA ASP A 446 9.74 33.85 28.68
C ASP A 446 11.15 33.29 28.90
N GLY A 447 12.14 33.83 28.17
CA GLY A 447 13.54 33.46 28.37
C GLY A 447 14.53 33.79 27.25
N ALA A 448 14.38 34.94 26.57
CA ALA A 448 15.43 35.44 25.69
C ALA A 448 16.59 36.05 26.52
N ARG A 449 17.83 35.53 26.38
CA ARG A 449 19.07 36.32 26.19
C ARG A 449 20.35 35.46 26.04
N SER A 450 20.95 35.61 24.86
CA SER A 450 22.39 35.76 24.56
C SER A 450 23.42 34.70 25.03
N ARG A 451 23.97 33.92 24.06
CA ARG A 451 25.37 34.05 23.60
C ARG A 451 25.74 33.02 22.51
N SER A 452 26.06 33.55 21.33
CA SER A 452 27.12 33.15 20.36
C SER A 452 27.59 31.68 20.28
N GLY A 453 27.42 31.08 19.09
CA GLY A 453 28.30 30.02 18.59
C GLY A 453 27.58 28.93 17.80
N TRP A 454 27.24 29.18 16.53
CA TRP A 454 26.77 28.11 15.64
C TRP A 454 27.94 27.19 15.29
N LYS A 455 27.94 25.99 15.87
CA LYS A 455 28.64 24.82 15.32
C LYS A 455 27.59 23.78 14.94
N GLU A 456 27.63 23.45 13.67
CA GLU A 456 27.06 22.28 12.98
C GLU A 456 26.88 21.08 13.93
N GLN A 457 25.64 20.60 14.10
CA GLN A 457 25.33 19.40 14.88
C GLN A 457 24.44 18.42 14.10
N SER A 458 24.81 17.16 14.30
CA SER A 458 24.48 15.92 13.61
C SER A 458 23.12 15.31 13.99
N GLY A 459 22.35 14.89 12.98
CA GLY A 459 21.78 13.54 12.83
C GLY A 459 20.78 12.93 13.84
N ASP A 460 20.57 13.46 15.05
CA ASP A 460 19.91 12.69 16.13
C ASP A 460 18.53 13.20 16.63
N ASP A 461 17.92 14.19 15.98
CA ASP A 461 16.70 14.86 16.48
C ASP A 461 15.36 14.25 16.00
N ALA A 462 15.22 12.92 16.01
CA ALA A 462 13.90 12.29 15.89
C ALA A 462 13.19 12.21 17.27
N PRO A 463 11.88 12.46 17.41
CA PRO A 463 11.18 12.37 18.70
C PRO A 463 11.28 10.99 19.38
N LYS A 464 11.45 10.96 20.71
CA LYS A 464 11.70 9.75 21.52
C LYS A 464 10.55 8.72 21.57
N TRP A 465 9.38 9.03 21.01
CA TRP A 465 8.25 8.12 20.94
C TRP A 465 8.30 7.17 19.74
N VAL A 466 9.26 7.35 18.83
CA VAL A 466 9.49 6.47 17.68
C VAL A 466 10.36 5.29 18.10
N PRO A 467 9.90 4.03 17.96
CA PRO A 467 10.70 2.84 18.27
C PRO A 467 12.03 2.81 17.51
N GLY A 468 13.10 2.31 18.15
CA GLY A 468 14.48 2.35 17.62
C GLY A 468 14.65 1.72 16.23
N ASP A 469 13.89 0.65 15.94
CA ASP A 469 13.96 -0.07 14.68
C ASP A 469 13.22 0.67 13.56
N LEU A 470 12.12 1.35 13.93
CA LEU A 470 11.45 2.29 13.03
C LEU A 470 12.35 3.51 12.77
N ARG A 471 13.11 3.99 13.76
CA ARG A 471 14.13 5.05 13.59
C ARG A 471 15.19 4.66 12.55
N ARG A 472 15.65 3.41 12.56
CA ARG A 472 16.64 2.88 11.60
C ARG A 472 16.08 2.70 10.19
N LEU A 473 14.83 2.23 10.06
CA LEU A 473 14.09 2.21 8.77
C LEU A 473 13.74 3.61 8.27
N LEU A 474 13.52 4.57 9.16
CA LEU A 474 13.23 5.97 8.85
C LEU A 474 14.48 6.73 8.37
N LEU A 475 15.69 6.21 8.60
CA LEU A 475 16.99 6.86 8.35
C LEU A 475 17.67 6.50 7.01
N GLN A 476 17.13 5.58 6.20
CA GLN A 476 17.49 5.58 4.76
C GLN A 476 16.77 6.70 4.02
N ILE A 477 16.91 7.93 4.50
CA ILE A 477 16.53 9.11 3.71
C ILE A 477 17.48 9.12 2.52
N GLN A 478 16.97 8.71 1.37
CA GLN A 478 17.67 8.89 0.10
C GLN A 478 18.04 10.38 -0.01
N LYS A 479 19.31 10.65 -0.38
CA LYS A 479 19.80 12.01 -0.56
C LYS A 479 18.80 12.77 -1.45
N PRO A 480 18.20 13.89 -0.97
CA PRO A 480 17.19 14.59 -1.74
C PRO A 480 17.80 15.17 -3.01
N ASN A 481 17.09 15.05 -4.13
CA ASN A 481 17.42 15.71 -5.39
C ASN A 481 17.08 17.20 -5.33
N ALA A 482 16.01 17.55 -4.61
CA ALA A 482 15.57 18.92 -4.38
C ALA A 482 15.22 19.13 -2.90
N VAL A 483 15.54 20.32 -2.37
CA VAL A 483 15.17 20.75 -1.02
C VAL A 483 14.35 22.03 -1.12
N VAL A 484 13.16 22.02 -0.55
CA VAL A 484 12.23 23.15 -0.48
C VAL A 484 12.26 23.71 0.94
N ALA A 485 12.52 25.00 1.10
CA ALA A 485 12.52 25.68 2.39
C ALA A 485 12.12 27.15 2.26
N GLN A 486 11.12 27.59 3.01
CA GLN A 486 10.65 28.99 2.96
C GLN A 486 11.68 29.99 3.54
N ASP A 487 12.53 29.53 4.46
CA ASP A 487 13.61 30.30 5.09
C ASP A 487 14.83 30.55 4.17
N GLY A 488 14.84 29.98 2.96
CA GLY A 488 15.93 30.10 2.01
C GLY A 488 17.09 29.12 2.22
N SER A 489 17.00 28.19 3.18
CA SER A 489 18.03 27.16 3.44
C SER A 489 17.96 25.97 2.47
N GLY A 490 17.08 26.02 1.47
CA GLY A 490 16.90 25.02 0.42
C GLY A 490 17.12 25.59 -0.97
N GLY A 491 17.10 24.73 -2.00
CA GLY A 491 17.23 25.14 -3.40
C GLY A 491 15.99 25.82 -3.97
N PHE A 492 14.83 25.66 -3.32
CA PHE A 492 13.55 26.21 -3.74
C PHE A 492 12.78 26.79 -2.54
N LYS A 493 11.99 27.85 -2.75
CA LYS A 493 11.10 28.40 -1.73
C LYS A 493 9.70 27.78 -1.73
N THR A 494 9.29 27.22 -2.87
CA THR A 494 7.96 26.66 -3.09
C THR A 494 8.05 25.23 -3.61
N ILE A 495 7.04 24.42 -3.31
CA ILE A 495 6.99 23.02 -3.75
C ILE A 495 6.82 22.97 -5.27
N THR A 496 5.98 23.86 -5.80
CA THR A 496 5.73 23.98 -7.25
C THR A 496 7.01 24.28 -8.03
N ALA A 497 7.91 25.13 -7.50
CA ALA A 497 9.17 25.43 -8.15
C ALA A 497 10.10 24.21 -8.20
N ALA A 498 10.15 23.40 -7.14
CA ALA A 498 10.93 22.17 -7.14
C ALA A 498 10.39 21.14 -8.14
N ILE A 499 9.07 20.99 -8.24
CA ILE A 499 8.41 20.12 -9.22
C ILE A 499 8.74 20.57 -10.65
N ASN A 500 8.62 21.87 -10.94
CA ASN A 500 8.93 22.41 -12.26
C ASN A 500 10.41 22.24 -12.66
N ALA A 501 11.30 22.05 -11.69
CA ALA A 501 12.73 21.84 -11.92
C ALA A 501 13.12 20.37 -12.12
N VAL A 502 12.18 19.41 -11.98
CA VAL A 502 12.45 17.99 -12.24
C VAL A 502 12.81 17.81 -13.72
N PRO A 503 13.99 17.23 -14.04
CA PRO A 503 14.37 17.01 -15.44
C PRO A 503 13.41 16.04 -16.13
N LYS A 504 12.91 16.41 -17.31
CA LYS A 504 11.99 15.56 -18.10
C LYS A 504 12.57 14.20 -18.49
N THR A 505 13.90 14.08 -18.50
CA THR A 505 14.66 12.86 -18.83
C THR A 505 15.07 12.06 -17.59
N TYR A 506 14.72 12.52 -16.38
CA TYR A 506 15.16 11.87 -15.14
C TYR A 506 14.65 10.43 -15.04
N GLN A 507 15.54 9.51 -14.70
CA GLN A 507 15.23 8.09 -14.52
C GLN A 507 15.26 7.70 -13.05
N GLY A 508 14.34 6.83 -12.66
CA GLY A 508 14.22 6.34 -11.29
C GLY A 508 13.47 7.30 -10.37
N ARG A 509 13.71 7.16 -9.07
CA ARG A 509 12.99 7.91 -8.03
C ARG A 509 13.60 9.30 -7.84
N TYR A 510 12.77 10.34 -7.96
CA TYR A 510 13.17 11.72 -7.72
C TYR A 510 12.69 12.16 -6.34
N VAL A 511 13.62 12.55 -5.47
CA VAL A 511 13.38 12.78 -4.06
C VAL A 511 13.31 14.28 -3.76
N ILE A 512 12.16 14.74 -3.26
CA ILE A 512 11.91 16.13 -2.85
C ILE A 512 11.77 16.18 -1.33
N TYR A 513 12.68 16.87 -0.66
CA TYR A 513 12.57 17.17 0.76
C TYR A 513 11.90 18.53 0.95
N VAL A 514 10.81 18.58 1.71
CA VAL A 514 10.10 19.80 2.05
C VAL A 514 10.25 20.08 3.54
N LYS A 515 11.02 21.12 3.90
CA LYS A 515 11.26 21.46 5.29
C LYS A 515 9.97 21.90 6.01
N ALA A 516 10.05 22.00 7.34
CA ALA A 516 8.97 22.54 8.15
C ALA A 516 8.55 23.94 7.66
N GLY A 517 7.25 24.16 7.60
CA GLY A 517 6.64 25.37 7.05
C GLY A 517 5.20 25.11 6.62
N THR A 518 4.44 26.20 6.49
CA THR A 518 3.09 26.19 5.93
C THR A 518 3.14 26.76 4.52
N TYR A 519 2.96 25.88 3.55
CA TYR A 519 3.03 26.15 2.12
C TYR A 519 1.61 26.40 1.59
N LYS A 520 1.20 27.68 1.49
CA LYS A 520 -0.07 28.06 0.87
C LYS A 520 0.06 28.00 -0.66
N GLU A 521 -0.10 26.80 -1.23
CA GLU A 521 0.08 26.49 -2.64
C GLU A 521 -0.97 25.47 -3.11
N TYR A 522 -1.35 25.53 -4.40
CA TYR A 522 -2.08 24.46 -5.07
C TYR A 522 -1.10 23.65 -5.91
N VAL A 523 -0.78 22.43 -5.47
CA VAL A 523 0.32 21.63 -6.03
C VAL A 523 -0.22 20.46 -6.82
N THR A 524 0.34 20.22 -8.00
CA THR A 524 0.04 19.03 -8.81
C THR A 524 1.34 18.32 -9.17
N ILE A 525 1.44 17.04 -8.85
CA ILE A 525 2.39 16.10 -9.45
C ILE A 525 1.69 15.55 -10.70
N PRO A 526 2.03 16.04 -11.90
CA PRO A 526 1.29 15.69 -13.10
C PRO A 526 1.49 14.22 -13.47
N LYS A 527 0.53 13.65 -14.19
CA LYS A 527 0.53 12.24 -14.62
C LYS A 527 1.83 11.80 -15.31
N ASN A 528 2.44 12.70 -16.07
CA ASN A 528 3.70 12.45 -16.77
C ASN A 528 4.97 12.45 -15.90
N MET A 529 4.84 12.65 -14.59
CA MET A 529 5.94 12.70 -13.64
C MET A 529 5.84 11.54 -12.64
N ALA A 530 6.32 10.38 -13.05
CA ALA A 530 6.31 9.18 -12.23
C ALA A 530 7.43 9.16 -11.18
N ASN A 531 7.28 8.31 -10.15
CA ASN A 531 8.28 7.98 -9.14
C ASN A 531 8.81 9.18 -8.33
N ILE A 532 7.97 10.18 -8.07
CA ILE A 532 8.30 11.25 -7.13
C ILE A 532 8.16 10.72 -5.71
N PHE A 533 9.22 10.85 -4.91
CA PHE A 533 9.18 10.64 -3.46
C PHE A 533 9.32 11.99 -2.75
N MET A 534 8.25 12.42 -2.09
CA MET A 534 8.22 13.65 -1.32
C MET A 534 8.17 13.34 0.18
N TYR A 535 8.99 14.00 0.98
CA TYR A 535 8.89 13.89 2.43
C TYR A 535 9.09 15.21 3.15
N GLY A 536 8.50 15.32 4.34
CA GLY A 536 8.62 16.48 5.23
C GLY A 536 9.17 16.18 6.62
N ASP A 537 9.21 17.22 7.46
CA ASP A 537 9.72 17.17 8.83
C ASP A 537 8.68 16.67 9.86
N GLY A 538 7.48 16.34 9.39
CA GLY A 538 6.39 15.83 10.22
C GLY A 538 5.02 16.30 9.71
N PRO A 539 3.97 15.49 9.88
CA PRO A 539 2.65 15.77 9.32
C PRO A 539 1.96 17.04 9.86
N THR A 540 2.41 17.56 11.00
CA THR A 540 1.94 18.83 11.58
C THR A 540 2.94 19.97 11.41
N LYS A 541 4.13 19.71 10.86
CA LYS A 541 5.23 20.69 10.71
C LYS A 541 5.40 21.13 9.26
N THR A 542 5.31 20.20 8.32
CA THR A 542 5.36 20.47 6.88
C THR A 542 3.96 20.33 6.34
N VAL A 543 3.30 21.46 6.08
CA VAL A 543 1.87 21.50 5.73
C VAL A 543 1.68 22.22 4.39
N VAL A 544 0.99 21.57 3.46
CA VAL A 544 0.45 22.22 2.25
C VAL A 544 -1.00 22.61 2.52
N THR A 545 -1.36 23.87 2.29
CA THR A 545 -2.70 24.39 2.64
C THR A 545 -3.36 25.16 1.51
N GLY A 546 -4.67 24.97 1.36
CA GLY A 546 -5.54 25.71 0.44
C GLY A 546 -6.90 26.02 1.07
N ASP A 547 -7.74 26.74 0.34
CA ASP A 547 -9.08 27.17 0.78
C ASP A 547 -10.12 27.17 -0.36
N LYS A 548 -9.84 26.48 -1.47
CA LYS A 548 -10.84 26.35 -2.56
C LYS A 548 -11.97 25.43 -2.11
N SER A 549 -13.18 25.80 -2.49
CA SER A 549 -14.39 25.06 -2.16
C SER A 549 -15.46 25.20 -3.24
N ASN A 550 -16.48 24.35 -3.14
CA ASN A 550 -17.66 24.41 -3.98
C ASN A 550 -18.38 25.76 -3.92
N THR A 551 -18.66 26.25 -2.70
CA THR A 551 -19.28 27.58 -2.51
C THR A 551 -18.39 28.72 -2.99
N GLY A 552 -17.08 28.51 -3.07
CA GLY A 552 -16.11 29.42 -3.70
C GLY A 552 -16.15 29.42 -5.24
N GLY A 553 -17.07 28.66 -5.86
CA GLY A 553 -17.25 28.61 -7.31
C GLY A 553 -16.35 27.60 -8.02
N PHE A 554 -15.93 26.53 -7.34
CA PHE A 554 -15.10 25.46 -7.91
C PHE A 554 -15.81 24.11 -7.90
N ALA A 555 -15.86 23.40 -9.02
CA ALA A 555 -16.27 22.00 -9.03
C ALA A 555 -15.37 21.18 -8.07
N THR A 556 -15.90 20.13 -7.45
CA THR A 556 -15.23 19.39 -6.35
C THR A 556 -13.77 19.06 -6.64
N ILE A 557 -13.46 18.44 -7.77
CA ILE A 557 -12.08 18.08 -8.12
C ILE A 557 -11.17 19.30 -8.34
N ALA A 558 -11.71 20.46 -8.75
CA ALA A 558 -10.95 21.71 -8.89
C ALA A 558 -10.60 22.36 -7.54
N THR A 559 -11.19 21.89 -6.43
CA THR A 559 -10.89 22.37 -5.08
C THR A 559 -9.60 21.80 -4.47
N ARG A 560 -9.04 20.75 -5.08
CA ARG A 560 -7.87 20.01 -4.59
C ARG A 560 -6.70 20.93 -4.23
N THR A 561 -6.26 20.88 -2.98
CA THR A 561 -5.06 21.59 -2.50
C THR A 561 -3.78 20.92 -3.02
N PHE A 562 -3.71 19.60 -2.94
CA PHE A 562 -2.62 18.80 -3.53
C PHE A 562 -3.18 17.71 -4.42
N SER A 563 -2.56 17.48 -5.58
CA SER A 563 -2.93 16.44 -6.56
C SER A 563 -1.73 15.54 -6.86
N ALA A 564 -1.84 14.24 -6.55
CA ALA A 564 -0.85 13.22 -6.89
C ALA A 564 -1.35 12.38 -8.08
N GLU A 565 -0.98 12.77 -9.30
CA GLU A 565 -1.46 12.14 -10.54
C GLU A 565 -0.41 11.24 -11.18
N GLY A 566 0.88 11.47 -10.91
CA GLY A 566 1.98 10.63 -11.38
C GLY A 566 2.04 9.27 -10.68
N ASN A 567 2.26 8.21 -11.45
CA ASN A 567 2.37 6.84 -10.93
C ASN A 567 3.58 6.66 -10.00
N GLY A 568 3.42 5.81 -8.99
CA GLY A 568 4.48 5.51 -8.02
C GLY A 568 4.83 6.68 -7.09
N PHE A 569 3.89 7.63 -6.91
CA PHE A 569 4.08 8.75 -5.98
C PHE A 569 4.17 8.23 -4.54
N ILE A 570 5.18 8.68 -3.80
CA ILE A 570 5.33 8.37 -2.38
C ILE A 570 5.37 9.67 -1.61
N CYS A 571 4.56 9.76 -0.57
CA CYS A 571 4.59 10.85 0.38
C CYS A 571 4.83 10.35 1.80
N LYS A 572 5.67 11.06 2.56
CA LYS A 572 5.96 10.74 3.95
C LYS A 572 6.02 11.99 4.83
N ASN A 573 5.46 11.91 6.04
CA ASN A 573 5.62 12.95 7.07
C ASN A 573 5.15 14.36 6.64
N MET A 574 4.02 14.46 5.92
CA MET A 574 3.46 15.75 5.48
C MET A 574 1.97 15.87 5.80
N GLY A 575 1.53 17.11 5.99
CA GLY A 575 0.13 17.48 6.18
C GLY A 575 -0.44 18.14 4.93
N PHE A 576 -1.70 17.82 4.61
CA PHE A 576 -2.47 18.43 3.52
C PHE A 576 -3.77 18.95 4.09
N VAL A 577 -4.02 20.25 3.95
CA VAL A 577 -5.13 20.93 4.63
C VAL A 577 -5.96 21.73 3.64
N ASN A 578 -7.28 21.57 3.69
CA ASN A 578 -8.21 22.52 3.09
C ASN A 578 -9.00 23.25 4.18
N THR A 579 -8.85 24.57 4.21
CA THR A 579 -9.35 25.47 5.27
C THR A 579 -10.70 26.11 4.97
N ALA A 580 -11.40 25.68 3.92
CA ALA A 580 -12.70 26.24 3.52
C ALA A 580 -13.80 26.15 4.61
N GLY A 581 -13.69 25.17 5.53
CA GLY A 581 -14.67 24.98 6.60
C GLY A 581 -15.93 24.21 6.16
N PRO A 582 -16.86 23.94 7.10
CA PRO A 582 -18.08 23.18 6.81
C PRO A 582 -19.07 23.93 5.91
N ASP A 583 -19.04 25.27 5.93
CA ASP A 583 -19.83 26.14 5.05
C ASP A 583 -19.23 26.22 3.62
N GLY A 584 -18.02 25.70 3.44
CA GLY A 584 -17.38 25.56 2.13
C GLY A 584 -18.04 24.53 1.21
N HIS A 585 -18.85 23.63 1.77
CA HIS A 585 -19.26 22.36 1.15
C HIS A 585 -18.01 21.58 0.67
N GLN A 586 -18.03 20.97 -0.51
CA GLN A 586 -16.94 20.12 -1.01
C GLN A 586 -15.63 20.91 -1.10
N ALA A 587 -14.57 20.41 -0.43
CA ALA A 587 -13.28 21.09 -0.34
C ALA A 587 -12.14 20.08 -0.12
N VAL A 588 -11.49 19.67 -1.21
CA VAL A 588 -10.51 18.59 -1.23
C VAL A 588 -9.14 19.06 -0.72
N ALA A 589 -8.60 18.36 0.29
CA ALA A 589 -7.26 18.57 0.81
C ALA A 589 -6.22 17.80 -0.03
N LEU A 590 -6.50 16.52 -0.32
CA LEU A 590 -5.65 15.68 -1.16
C LEU A 590 -6.49 14.93 -2.20
N HIS A 591 -6.05 15.00 -3.45
CA HIS A 591 -6.53 14.21 -4.57
C HIS A 591 -5.43 13.24 -5.04
N VAL A 592 -5.78 11.97 -5.23
CA VAL A 592 -4.84 10.93 -5.68
C VAL A 592 -5.43 10.17 -6.86
N GLN A 593 -4.70 10.20 -7.97
CA GLN A 593 -5.05 9.53 -9.23
C GLN A 593 -3.95 8.54 -9.65
N GLY A 594 -2.69 8.77 -9.31
CA GLY A 594 -1.56 7.93 -9.73
C GLY A 594 -1.64 6.51 -9.17
N ASP A 595 -1.34 5.51 -10.01
CA ASP A 595 -1.29 4.10 -9.59
C ASP A 595 -0.08 3.83 -8.69
N MET A 596 -0.21 2.84 -7.81
CA MET A 596 0.83 2.45 -6.84
C MET A 596 1.31 3.60 -5.95
N SER A 597 0.39 4.49 -5.57
CA SER A 597 0.69 5.64 -4.70
C SER A 597 0.74 5.23 -3.22
N VAL A 598 1.70 5.78 -2.47
CA VAL A 598 1.87 5.50 -1.03
C VAL A 598 1.89 6.78 -0.20
N PHE A 599 1.18 6.75 0.93
CA PHE A 599 1.23 7.79 1.95
C PHE A 599 1.58 7.15 3.30
N PHE A 600 2.66 7.62 3.92
CA PHE A 600 3.14 7.09 5.20
C PHE A 600 3.31 8.19 6.24
N ASN A 601 2.62 8.06 7.38
CA ASN A 601 2.64 9.05 8.45
C ASN A 601 2.26 10.46 7.96
N CYS A 602 1.22 10.54 7.13
CA CYS A 602 0.67 11.79 6.61
C CYS A 602 -0.62 12.17 7.34
N ARG A 603 -0.98 13.45 7.27
CA ARG A 603 -2.23 13.98 7.83
C ARG A 603 -3.03 14.68 6.73
N PHE A 604 -4.31 14.38 6.64
CA PHE A 604 -5.24 14.99 5.68
C PHE A 604 -6.37 15.63 6.46
N GLU A 605 -6.54 16.94 6.30
CA GLU A 605 -7.46 17.72 7.13
C GLU A 605 -8.38 18.59 6.29
N GLY A 606 -9.67 18.42 6.49
CA GLY A 606 -10.72 19.23 5.88
C GLY A 606 -12.04 19.06 6.64
N TYR A 607 -13.14 19.26 5.93
CA TYR A 607 -14.50 19.00 6.37
C TYR A 607 -15.15 18.05 5.39
N GLN A 608 -15.96 18.56 4.45
CA GLN A 608 -16.57 17.76 3.40
C GLN A 608 -15.57 17.45 2.29
N ASP A 609 -15.54 16.20 1.82
CA ASP A 609 -14.71 15.72 0.70
C ASP A 609 -13.19 15.87 0.93
N THR A 610 -12.71 15.60 2.15
CA THR A 610 -11.30 15.85 2.53
C THR A 610 -10.28 15.09 1.67
N LEU A 611 -10.45 13.78 1.51
CA LEU A 611 -9.52 12.89 0.80
C LEU A 611 -10.21 12.23 -0.39
N TYR A 612 -9.80 12.63 -1.59
CA TYR A 612 -10.30 12.09 -2.85
C TYR A 612 -9.37 10.99 -3.37
N VAL A 613 -9.67 9.73 -3.01
CA VAL A 613 -9.03 8.52 -3.55
C VAL A 613 -9.63 8.18 -4.93
N HIS A 614 -9.28 9.00 -5.92
CA HIS A 614 -9.96 9.08 -7.21
C HIS A 614 -9.91 7.77 -8.01
N ALA A 615 -8.71 7.30 -8.37
CA ALA A 615 -8.52 6.14 -9.25
C ALA A 615 -7.27 5.30 -8.91
N ASN A 616 -7.14 4.14 -9.55
CA ASN A 616 -5.98 3.23 -9.46
C ASN A 616 -5.69 2.68 -8.04
N ARG A 617 -4.54 2.04 -7.80
CA ARG A 617 -4.18 1.45 -6.49
C ARG A 617 -3.48 2.45 -5.58
N GLN A 618 -3.90 2.48 -4.31
CA GLN A 618 -3.37 3.41 -3.32
C GLN A 618 -3.23 2.75 -1.95
N PHE A 619 -2.14 3.04 -1.24
CA PHE A 619 -1.87 2.52 0.10
C PHE A 619 -1.57 3.65 1.10
N PHE A 620 -2.33 3.68 2.18
CA PHE A 620 -2.19 4.65 3.26
C PHE A 620 -1.81 3.92 4.55
N ARG A 621 -0.67 4.27 5.15
CA ARG A 621 -0.15 3.63 6.37
C ARG A 621 0.12 4.67 7.45
N ASN A 622 -0.35 4.39 8.67
CA ASN A 622 -0.13 5.26 9.83
C ASN A 622 -0.56 6.72 9.58
N CYS A 623 -1.58 6.94 8.73
CA CYS A 623 -2.06 8.27 8.41
C CYS A 623 -3.22 8.67 9.31
N GLU A 624 -3.49 9.98 9.38
CA GLU A 624 -4.69 10.52 10.00
C GLU A 624 -5.53 11.26 8.95
N VAL A 625 -6.82 10.96 8.90
CA VAL A 625 -7.80 11.63 8.02
C VAL A 625 -8.86 12.28 8.91
N LEU A 626 -9.06 13.59 8.75
CA LEU A 626 -10.04 14.37 9.50
C LEU A 626 -11.08 14.98 8.57
N GLY A 627 -12.36 14.75 8.83
CA GLY A 627 -13.44 15.41 8.07
C GLY A 627 -14.84 15.09 8.59
N THR A 628 -15.85 15.45 7.81
CA THR A 628 -17.26 15.39 8.18
C THR A 628 -18.09 14.56 7.21
N ILE A 629 -18.54 15.17 6.11
CA ILE A 629 -19.34 14.54 5.05
C ILE A 629 -18.38 13.94 4.02
N ASP A 630 -18.56 12.65 3.72
CA ASP A 630 -17.88 11.93 2.64
C ASP A 630 -16.35 12.11 2.63
N PHE A 631 -15.73 12.18 3.81
CA PHE A 631 -14.37 12.71 3.90
C PHE A 631 -13.29 11.76 3.36
N ILE A 632 -13.65 10.51 3.04
CA ILE A 632 -12.88 9.60 2.19
C ILE A 632 -13.79 9.12 1.05
N PHE A 633 -13.53 9.57 -0.18
CA PHE A 633 -14.42 9.28 -1.31
C PHE A 633 -13.65 9.03 -2.60
N GLY A 634 -14.30 8.39 -3.56
CA GLY A 634 -13.74 8.09 -4.88
C GLY A 634 -13.90 6.63 -5.30
N ASN A 635 -13.16 6.25 -6.35
CA ASN A 635 -13.26 4.92 -6.98
C ASN A 635 -11.89 4.26 -7.17
N SER A 636 -10.91 4.58 -6.33
CA SER A 636 -9.63 3.86 -6.24
C SER A 636 -9.82 2.45 -5.64
N ALA A 637 -8.87 1.55 -5.88
CA ALA A 637 -8.55 0.45 -4.97
C ALA A 637 -7.67 1.01 -3.84
N ALA A 638 -8.30 1.55 -2.80
CA ALA A 638 -7.63 2.26 -1.71
C ALA A 638 -7.64 1.44 -0.43
N LEU A 639 -6.46 1.15 0.12
CA LEU A 639 -6.31 0.43 1.38
C LEU A 639 -5.64 1.31 2.44
N PHE A 640 -6.32 1.45 3.57
CA PHE A 640 -5.86 2.17 4.75
C PHE A 640 -5.48 1.15 5.82
N GLN A 641 -4.24 1.19 6.28
CA GLN A 641 -3.74 0.28 7.31
C GLN A 641 -3.20 1.05 8.51
N ASN A 642 -3.67 0.69 9.70
CA ASN A 642 -3.28 1.35 10.95
C ASN A 642 -3.45 2.88 10.91
N CYS A 643 -4.53 3.35 10.29
CA CYS A 643 -4.84 4.77 10.17
C CYS A 643 -5.87 5.22 11.22
N LEU A 644 -5.88 6.52 11.49
CA LEU A 644 -6.85 7.18 12.38
C LEU A 644 -7.84 7.99 11.55
N MET A 645 -9.12 7.66 11.65
CA MET A 645 -10.23 8.41 11.06
C MET A 645 -10.87 9.25 12.15
N THR A 646 -10.64 10.56 12.11
CA THR A 646 -11.14 11.51 13.11
C THR A 646 -12.37 12.23 12.56
N VAL A 647 -13.54 11.87 13.05
CA VAL A 647 -14.82 12.45 12.63
C VAL A 647 -15.02 13.80 13.32
N ARG A 648 -15.10 14.87 12.53
CA ARG A 648 -15.19 16.23 13.04
C ARG A 648 -16.62 16.65 13.34
N LYS A 649 -16.78 17.76 14.06
CA LYS A 649 -18.06 18.42 14.26
C LYS A 649 -18.49 19.06 12.92
N PRO A 650 -19.62 18.62 12.34
CA PRO A 650 -20.10 19.19 11.09
C PRO A 650 -20.82 20.51 11.31
N GLY A 651 -21.24 21.13 10.21
CA GLY A 651 -22.14 22.28 10.26
C GLY A 651 -23.51 21.92 10.85
N ILE A 652 -24.35 22.94 11.03
CA ILE A 652 -25.69 22.78 11.61
C ILE A 652 -26.53 21.85 10.72
N SER A 653 -27.24 20.90 11.34
CA SER A 653 -28.12 19.93 10.66
C SER A 653 -27.44 18.99 9.66
N GLN A 654 -26.11 18.93 9.64
CA GLN A 654 -25.34 17.99 8.83
C GLN A 654 -25.07 16.69 9.61
N SER A 655 -24.86 15.60 8.87
CA SER A 655 -24.42 14.31 9.37
C SER A 655 -23.03 13.98 8.82
N ASN A 656 -22.34 13.05 9.49
CA ASN A 656 -21.00 12.65 9.07
C ASN A 656 -21.02 11.31 8.35
N MET A 657 -20.17 11.17 7.32
CA MET A 657 -19.96 9.94 6.57
C MET A 657 -18.46 9.71 6.44
N VAL A 658 -17.97 8.60 7.00
CA VAL A 658 -16.54 8.27 6.89
C VAL A 658 -16.17 7.98 5.44
N THR A 659 -17.02 7.26 4.71
CA THR A 659 -16.75 6.90 3.32
C THR A 659 -17.91 7.21 2.37
N ALA A 660 -17.58 7.59 1.13
CA ALA A 660 -18.52 7.63 0.00
C ALA A 660 -17.88 7.00 -1.24
N GLN A 661 -18.03 5.69 -1.37
CA GLN A 661 -17.36 4.94 -2.43
C GLN A 661 -18.15 4.96 -3.74
N GLY A 662 -17.45 5.23 -4.85
CA GLY A 662 -18.02 5.59 -6.14
C GLY A 662 -17.88 4.53 -7.25
N ARG A 663 -17.91 3.23 -6.93
CA ARG A 663 -17.83 2.18 -7.96
C ARG A 663 -19.09 2.10 -8.81
N THR A 664 -18.94 2.19 -10.13
CA THR A 664 -20.03 2.24 -11.11
C THR A 664 -20.22 0.96 -11.92
N ASP A 665 -19.28 0.02 -11.86
CA ASP A 665 -19.35 -1.26 -12.59
C ASP A 665 -18.87 -2.40 -11.67
N PRO A 666 -19.56 -3.57 -11.64
CA PRO A 666 -19.21 -4.69 -10.77
C PRO A 666 -17.84 -5.32 -11.10
N ASN A 667 -17.35 -5.20 -12.34
CA ASN A 667 -16.07 -5.76 -12.79
C ASN A 667 -14.86 -4.93 -12.35
N MET A 668 -15.09 -3.68 -11.90
CA MET A 668 -14.02 -2.84 -11.36
C MET A 668 -13.44 -3.46 -10.09
N PRO A 669 -12.11 -3.63 -10.00
CA PRO A 669 -11.43 -4.16 -8.82
C PRO A 669 -11.23 -3.06 -7.75
N THR A 670 -12.11 -2.06 -7.69
CA THR A 670 -11.98 -0.85 -6.85
C THR A 670 -12.81 -0.94 -5.57
N GLY A 671 -12.50 -0.11 -4.58
CA GLY A 671 -13.14 -0.14 -3.27
C GLY A 671 -12.29 0.55 -2.20
N ILE A 672 -12.90 0.87 -1.07
CA ILE A 672 -12.21 1.43 0.10
C ILE A 672 -12.13 0.35 1.17
N VAL A 673 -10.92 0.04 1.62
CA VAL A 673 -10.68 -0.91 2.73
C VAL A 673 -10.04 -0.19 3.91
N LEU A 674 -10.68 -0.24 5.07
CA LEU A 674 -10.14 0.25 6.33
C LEU A 674 -9.73 -0.94 7.19
N GLN A 675 -8.43 -1.25 7.23
CA GLN A 675 -7.86 -2.39 7.96
C GLN A 675 -7.08 -1.92 9.20
N SER A 676 -7.38 -2.50 10.36
CA SER A 676 -6.71 -2.16 11.63
C SER A 676 -6.75 -0.66 11.95
N CYS A 677 -7.78 0.04 11.49
CA CYS A 677 -7.92 1.48 11.69
C CYS A 677 -8.67 1.78 12.99
N ARG A 678 -8.67 3.06 13.38
CA ARG A 678 -9.49 3.57 14.49
C ARG A 678 -10.41 4.66 13.96
N ILE A 679 -11.70 4.58 14.26
CA ILE A 679 -12.70 5.59 13.91
C ILE A 679 -13.16 6.24 15.22
N VAL A 680 -12.87 7.53 15.38
CA VAL A 680 -13.09 8.26 16.65
C VAL A 680 -13.70 9.64 16.39
N PRO A 681 -14.46 10.22 17.34
CA PRO A 681 -14.87 11.62 17.26
C PRO A 681 -13.68 12.54 17.56
N GLU A 682 -13.64 13.72 16.96
CA GLU A 682 -12.78 14.80 17.43
C GLU A 682 -13.28 15.33 18.79
N GLN A 683 -12.39 16.00 19.53
CA GLN A 683 -12.71 16.52 20.85
C GLN A 683 -13.92 17.48 20.84
N ALA A 684 -14.04 18.33 19.81
CA ALA A 684 -15.15 19.27 19.66
C ALA A 684 -16.49 18.60 19.32
N LEU A 685 -16.47 17.42 18.68
CA LEU A 685 -17.67 16.61 18.45
C LEU A 685 -18.07 15.83 19.72
N PHE A 686 -17.12 15.47 20.58
CA PHE A 686 -17.35 14.55 21.71
C PHE A 686 -18.59 14.85 22.56
N PRO A 687 -18.92 16.11 22.95
CA PRO A 687 -20.12 16.44 23.72
C PRO A 687 -21.45 16.16 22.98
N ASP A 688 -21.43 16.24 21.65
CA ASP A 688 -22.60 16.08 20.79
C ASP A 688 -22.54 14.80 19.93
N ARG A 689 -21.53 13.94 20.13
CA ARG A 689 -21.23 12.78 19.25
C ARG A 689 -22.35 11.75 19.14
N LEU A 690 -23.23 11.69 20.14
CA LEU A 690 -24.40 10.81 20.15
C LEU A 690 -25.67 11.50 19.60
N LYS A 691 -25.64 12.83 19.44
CA LYS A 691 -26.72 13.64 18.87
C LYS A 691 -26.53 13.86 17.37
N VAL A 692 -25.28 14.10 16.95
CA VAL A 692 -24.90 14.25 15.55
C VAL A 692 -24.79 12.87 14.92
N ALA A 693 -25.61 12.60 13.90
CA ALA A 693 -25.59 11.32 13.21
C ALA A 693 -24.26 11.14 12.46
N SER A 694 -23.55 10.05 12.74
CA SER A 694 -22.31 9.68 12.07
C SER A 694 -22.38 8.23 11.59
N TYR A 695 -21.95 7.96 10.36
CA TYR A 695 -22.03 6.65 9.71
C TYR A 695 -20.68 6.25 9.10
N LEU A 696 -20.49 4.95 8.92
CA LEU A 696 -19.33 4.34 8.27
C LEU A 696 -19.24 4.71 6.79
N GLY A 697 -20.38 4.99 6.16
CA GLY A 697 -20.43 5.53 4.81
C GLY A 697 -21.81 5.47 4.17
N ARG A 698 -21.85 5.85 2.89
CA ARG A 698 -23.02 5.83 2.01
C ARG A 698 -22.65 5.60 0.53
N PRO A 699 -23.53 4.96 -0.26
CA PRO A 699 -23.19 4.53 -1.62
C PRO A 699 -23.30 5.68 -2.62
N TRP A 700 -22.18 6.34 -2.93
CA TRP A 700 -22.18 7.41 -3.93
C TRP A 700 -22.58 6.90 -5.33
N LYS A 701 -22.23 5.64 -5.65
CA LYS A 701 -22.57 4.98 -6.92
C LYS A 701 -23.13 3.57 -6.70
N GLU A 702 -23.78 3.04 -7.74
CA GLU A 702 -24.60 1.83 -7.68
C GLU A 702 -23.87 0.60 -7.11
N TYR A 703 -22.60 0.40 -7.45
CA TYR A 703 -21.83 -0.78 -7.03
C TYR A 703 -20.88 -0.48 -5.88
N ALA A 704 -21.16 0.57 -5.08
CA ALA A 704 -20.30 1.05 -4.01
C ALA A 704 -19.72 -0.10 -3.16
N ARG A 705 -18.41 -0.07 -2.91
CA ARG A 705 -17.71 -1.14 -2.17
C ARG A 705 -16.80 -0.59 -1.08
N THR A 706 -17.19 -0.83 0.16
CA THR A 706 -16.44 -0.45 1.35
C THR A 706 -16.34 -1.63 2.32
N VAL A 707 -15.14 -1.93 2.80
CA VAL A 707 -14.90 -2.96 3.82
C VAL A 707 -14.18 -2.36 5.01
N ILE A 708 -14.71 -2.59 6.21
CA ILE A 708 -14.10 -2.15 7.46
C ILE A 708 -13.74 -3.39 8.26
N MET A 709 -12.45 -3.64 8.44
CA MET A 709 -11.96 -4.88 9.04
C MET A 709 -10.88 -4.64 10.10
N GLU A 710 -10.86 -5.49 11.11
CA GLU A 710 -9.90 -5.49 12.24
C GLU A 710 -9.81 -4.15 12.97
N SER A 711 -10.82 -3.28 12.80
CA SER A 711 -10.77 -1.88 13.20
C SER A 711 -11.47 -1.63 14.54
N THR A 712 -11.10 -0.55 15.21
CA THR A 712 -11.82 -0.09 16.43
C THR A 712 -12.78 1.02 16.04
N ILE A 713 -14.07 0.85 16.37
CA ILE A 713 -15.13 1.79 16.02
C ILE A 713 -15.66 2.45 17.30
N GLY A 714 -15.55 3.77 17.40
CA GLY A 714 -16.07 4.57 18.50
C GLY A 714 -17.59 4.59 18.59
N ASP A 715 -18.11 5.07 19.71
CA ASP A 715 -19.55 5.07 20.05
C ASP A 715 -20.37 6.10 19.24
N LEU A 716 -19.70 6.99 18.51
CA LEU A 716 -20.33 8.00 17.64
C LEU A 716 -21.08 7.39 16.45
N ILE A 717 -20.72 6.17 16.02
CA ILE A 717 -21.33 5.54 14.85
C ILE A 717 -22.72 5.05 15.22
N LYS A 718 -23.70 5.51 14.46
CA LYS A 718 -25.10 5.12 14.56
C LYS A 718 -25.24 3.59 14.46
N PRO A 719 -26.12 2.93 15.24
CA PRO A 719 -26.28 1.47 15.20
C PRO A 719 -26.60 0.90 13.80
N GLU A 720 -27.30 1.68 12.97
CA GLU A 720 -27.59 1.41 11.57
C GLU A 720 -26.30 1.22 10.74
N GLY A 721 -25.21 1.86 11.17
CA GLY A 721 -23.85 1.75 10.62
C GLY A 721 -23.65 2.51 9.32
N TRP A 722 -24.57 2.34 8.37
CA TRP A 722 -24.51 2.90 7.02
C TRP A 722 -25.73 3.78 6.77
N SER A 723 -25.60 4.76 5.86
CA SER A 723 -26.73 5.63 5.48
C SER A 723 -27.00 5.58 3.98
N GLU A 724 -28.24 5.89 3.62
CA GLU A 724 -28.67 5.99 2.22
C GLU A 724 -28.00 7.22 1.57
N TRP A 725 -27.76 7.14 0.26
CA TRP A 725 -27.28 8.30 -0.51
C TRP A 725 -28.45 9.17 -0.98
N MET A 726 -29.22 8.66 -1.96
CA MET A 726 -30.44 9.28 -2.48
C MET A 726 -31.44 8.15 -2.80
N GLY A 727 -32.36 7.87 -1.88
CA GLY A 727 -33.32 6.78 -2.02
C GLY A 727 -32.65 5.39 -2.03
N ASP A 728 -33.11 4.50 -2.91
CA ASP A 728 -32.68 3.10 -2.95
C ASP A 728 -31.46 2.83 -3.87
N ILE A 729 -30.78 3.88 -4.35
CA ILE A 729 -29.59 3.76 -5.19
C ILE A 729 -28.53 2.88 -4.52
N GLY A 730 -28.12 1.83 -5.22
CA GLY A 730 -27.07 0.91 -4.81
C GLY A 730 -27.43 -0.04 -3.67
N LEU A 731 -28.56 0.13 -2.95
CA LEU A 731 -28.85 -0.67 -1.75
C LEU A 731 -28.91 -2.18 -2.00
N LYS A 732 -29.22 -2.59 -3.24
CA LYS A 732 -29.26 -4.00 -3.67
C LYS A 732 -27.91 -4.52 -4.18
N THR A 733 -27.09 -3.66 -4.76
CA THR A 733 -25.92 -4.00 -5.60
C THR A 733 -24.59 -3.63 -4.96
N LEU A 734 -24.58 -2.73 -3.98
CA LEU A 734 -23.41 -2.37 -3.19
C LEU A 734 -22.83 -3.60 -2.46
N TYR A 735 -21.59 -3.45 -2.02
CA TYR A 735 -20.90 -4.42 -1.18
C TYR A 735 -20.34 -3.69 0.04
N TYR A 736 -21.09 -3.67 1.14
CA TYR A 736 -20.62 -3.17 2.43
C TYR A 736 -20.46 -4.32 3.40
N ALA A 737 -19.27 -4.43 3.99
CA ALA A 737 -18.92 -5.55 4.85
C ALA A 737 -18.09 -5.10 6.07
N GLU A 738 -18.25 -5.84 7.16
CA GLU A 738 -17.48 -5.69 8.39
C GLU A 738 -16.76 -7.01 8.73
N TYR A 739 -15.57 -6.97 9.34
CA TYR A 739 -14.86 -8.18 9.77
C TYR A 739 -14.00 -7.93 11.00
N GLY A 740 -14.18 -8.70 12.09
CA GLY A 740 -13.29 -8.62 13.25
C GLY A 740 -13.16 -7.23 13.90
N ASN A 741 -14.18 -6.37 13.77
CA ASN A 741 -14.18 -5.04 14.36
C ASN A 741 -14.44 -5.10 15.87
N THR A 742 -13.93 -4.12 16.60
CA THR A 742 -14.04 -4.00 18.07
C THR A 742 -14.44 -2.58 18.47
N GLY A 743 -14.77 -2.37 19.74
CA GLY A 743 -15.17 -1.07 20.26
C GLY A 743 -16.68 -0.85 20.28
N PRO A 744 -17.15 0.21 20.95
CA PRO A 744 -18.57 0.41 21.26
C PRO A 744 -19.47 0.62 20.01
N GLY A 745 -18.92 1.10 18.89
CA GLY A 745 -19.66 1.25 17.63
C GLY A 745 -19.65 0.02 16.71
N ALA A 746 -18.96 -1.06 17.10
CA ALA A 746 -18.77 -2.24 16.26
C ALA A 746 -19.93 -3.25 16.32
N GLY A 747 -20.92 -3.05 17.19
CA GLY A 747 -22.08 -3.96 17.29
C GLY A 747 -22.93 -3.96 16.02
N THR A 748 -23.16 -5.13 15.43
CA THR A 748 -23.84 -5.27 14.13
C THR A 748 -25.32 -5.66 14.21
N SER A 749 -25.85 -5.95 15.40
CA SER A 749 -27.22 -6.47 15.59
C SER A 749 -28.35 -5.52 15.17
N LYS A 750 -28.04 -4.24 14.92
CA LYS A 750 -28.98 -3.19 14.51
C LYS A 750 -28.59 -2.51 13.20
N ARG A 751 -27.66 -3.11 12.44
CA ARG A 751 -27.26 -2.60 11.13
C ARG A 751 -28.44 -2.64 10.16
N VAL A 752 -28.34 -1.82 9.13
CA VAL A 752 -29.27 -1.84 7.98
C VAL A 752 -29.47 -3.25 7.42
N ASN A 753 -30.64 -3.52 6.84
CA ASN A 753 -31.02 -4.80 6.27
C ASN A 753 -30.96 -4.83 4.73
N TRP A 754 -30.18 -3.93 4.13
CA TRP A 754 -30.08 -3.81 2.67
C TRP A 754 -29.45 -5.07 2.06
N PRO A 755 -29.92 -5.56 0.89
CA PRO A 755 -29.35 -6.75 0.27
C PRO A 755 -27.85 -6.65 -0.07
N GLY A 756 -27.35 -5.44 -0.33
CA GLY A 756 -25.92 -5.18 -0.56
C GLY A 756 -25.06 -5.17 0.71
N TYR A 757 -25.65 -5.01 1.90
CA TYR A 757 -24.92 -5.14 3.16
C TYR A 757 -24.67 -6.62 3.46
N ARG A 758 -23.40 -7.01 3.51
CA ARG A 758 -22.96 -8.41 3.69
C ARG A 758 -22.80 -8.82 5.15
N GLY A 759 -23.08 -7.92 6.10
CA GLY A 759 -22.93 -8.22 7.51
C GLY A 759 -21.47 -8.40 7.92
N VAL A 760 -21.26 -9.27 8.91
CA VAL A 760 -19.94 -9.73 9.31
C VAL A 760 -19.53 -10.89 8.40
N ILE A 761 -18.60 -10.64 7.48
CA ILE A 761 -18.15 -11.64 6.51
C ILE A 761 -17.23 -12.69 7.15
N GLY A 762 -17.01 -13.81 6.46
CA GLY A 762 -16.08 -14.86 6.90
C GLY A 762 -14.63 -14.53 6.56
N GLN A 763 -13.68 -15.22 7.20
CA GLN A 763 -12.24 -15.00 6.98
C GLN A 763 -11.82 -15.18 5.51
N ALA A 764 -12.32 -16.20 4.82
CA ALA A 764 -11.98 -16.46 3.42
C ALA A 764 -12.37 -15.30 2.47
N GLU A 765 -13.51 -14.67 2.75
CA GLU A 765 -13.98 -13.50 2.01
C GLU A 765 -13.19 -12.24 2.41
N ALA A 766 -12.93 -12.06 3.70
CA ALA A 766 -12.10 -10.96 4.21
C ALA A 766 -10.66 -10.99 3.65
N THR A 767 -10.09 -12.17 3.38
CA THR A 767 -8.77 -12.32 2.74
C THR A 767 -8.68 -11.57 1.41
N GLN A 768 -9.78 -11.49 0.64
CA GLN A 768 -9.81 -10.78 -0.65
C GLN A 768 -9.57 -9.27 -0.51
N PHE A 769 -9.77 -8.73 0.70
CA PHE A 769 -9.60 -7.31 1.02
C PHE A 769 -8.28 -7.00 1.74
N THR A 770 -7.41 -8.00 1.95
CA THR A 770 -6.06 -7.78 2.50
C THR A 770 -5.13 -7.14 1.48
N ALA A 771 -4.07 -6.46 1.93
CA ALA A 771 -3.16 -5.73 1.05
C ALA A 771 -2.52 -6.60 -0.05
N GLY A 772 -2.14 -7.83 0.29
CA GLY A 772 -1.52 -8.77 -0.65
C GLY A 772 -2.44 -9.17 -1.81
N VAL A 773 -3.76 -9.17 -1.61
CA VAL A 773 -4.73 -9.57 -2.62
C VAL A 773 -5.38 -8.36 -3.28
N PHE A 774 -5.98 -7.47 -2.49
CA PHE A 774 -6.84 -6.38 -2.99
C PHE A 774 -6.10 -5.37 -3.86
N ILE A 775 -4.89 -4.99 -3.43
CA ILE A 775 -4.03 -4.03 -4.15
C ILE A 775 -2.76 -4.69 -4.69
N ASP A 776 -2.69 -6.03 -4.67
CA ASP A 776 -1.53 -6.80 -5.14
C ASP A 776 -0.20 -6.32 -4.49
N ALA A 777 -0.24 -5.95 -3.20
CA ALA A 777 0.84 -5.21 -2.54
C ALA A 777 2.22 -5.89 -2.61
N MET A 778 2.27 -7.22 -2.73
CA MET A 778 3.54 -7.96 -2.83
C MET A 778 4.37 -7.55 -4.05
N THR A 779 3.75 -7.12 -5.15
CA THR A 779 4.44 -6.84 -6.41
C THR A 779 5.11 -5.46 -6.45
N TRP A 780 4.63 -4.51 -5.65
CA TRP A 780 5.10 -3.11 -5.74
C TRP A 780 5.42 -2.46 -4.39
N LEU A 781 4.75 -2.85 -3.30
CA LEU A 781 4.86 -2.15 -2.03
C LEU A 781 6.21 -2.40 -1.34
N LYS A 782 6.82 -3.58 -1.51
CA LYS A 782 8.16 -3.90 -0.98
C LYS A 782 9.23 -2.92 -1.46
N ALA A 783 9.17 -2.50 -2.72
CA ALA A 783 10.10 -1.52 -3.31
C ALA A 783 9.95 -0.09 -2.76
N THR A 784 8.89 0.18 -1.99
CA THR A 784 8.66 1.49 -1.37
C THR A 784 9.36 1.62 -0.01
N GLY A 785 9.72 0.50 0.63
CA GLY A 785 10.25 0.49 2.00
C GLY A 785 9.20 0.84 3.07
N THR A 786 7.93 1.00 2.69
CA THR A 786 6.85 1.36 3.62
C THR A 786 6.46 0.15 4.47
N PRO A 787 6.41 0.28 5.81
CA PRO A 787 5.92 -0.78 6.67
C PRO A 787 4.50 -1.21 6.27
N ASN A 788 4.28 -2.50 6.11
CA ASN A 788 3.00 -3.04 5.65
C ASN A 788 2.78 -4.44 6.22
N VAL A 789 1.51 -4.85 6.24
CA VAL A 789 1.10 -6.22 6.52
C VAL A 789 0.32 -6.71 5.32
N MET A 790 0.74 -7.83 4.72
CA MET A 790 0.13 -8.34 3.49
C MET A 790 -1.24 -9.00 3.73
N GLY A 791 -1.42 -9.65 4.87
CA GLY A 791 -2.63 -10.39 5.23
C GLY A 791 -3.43 -9.70 6.34
N PHE A 792 -3.98 -10.51 7.25
CA PHE A 792 -4.60 -10.04 8.49
C PHE A 792 -3.57 -9.42 9.43
N THR A 793 -4.03 -8.50 10.27
CA THR A 793 -3.20 -7.76 11.22
C THR A 793 -3.36 -8.23 12.66
N LYS A 794 -4.41 -9.01 12.95
CA LYS A 794 -4.76 -9.52 14.27
C LYS A 794 -4.96 -11.02 14.28
#